data_AF-A0A9W9KWT1-F1
#
_entry.id   AF-A0A9W9KWT1-F1
#
_cell.length_a   1.000
_cell.length_b   1.000
_cell.length_c   1.000
_cell.angle_alpha   90.00
_cell.angle_beta   90.00
_cell.angle_gamma   90.00
#
_symmetry.space_group_name_H-M   'P 1'
#
loop_
_entity.id
_entity.type
_entity.pdbx_description
1 polymer ?
#
loop_
_entity_poly.entity_id
_entity_poly.type
_entity_poly.pdbx_seq_one_letter_code
_entity_poly.pdbx_strand_id
1 'polypeptide(L)'
;MSQDIPSTPQEDDRVDEETPLLHAPNDEPYSVFTPTQKRLIILTAALASSFSPLSANIYYPAMNSISKDLRVSPSQINLTITTYMICQGIAPMLTGSLADQAGRRPAYILCFAIYIAGNIALALQHSYPALLVLRAVQSCGSSGTVALSSAVAADIITSAERGMYMGLASLGNILAPSIGPILGGILSKYLGWQSIFWFLAITATSFFLPLLFFFPETCRGIVGNGCISPVGWNRSIWSHLHPTSATPHSTLPTPHRRIYFPNPCSSLILLFHRPVGLVLLANGVVFSSYYAVTAGVPALFHELYNLDELGIGLCFIPAGLGSLASAGVNGVLVDWNYRQTRSKAGQTVHKNQRQDITGFPIEQARLQIGLPMTVLAAVSIIGYGALISVQPPLILALLVVFVICFCITSAYNVMNVLIVDLYYETPATAMAANNLVRIGVQWTYCLVSGVIVLVLPLLGAVYLRGWAWRKRAVEIEAQREIIQDRETSYLTVLILFNDMYSPTAILPLLWPTGQFFHWPSHQLDIRYPNGPWITPGMELDIRDTNTLPEINSAALKCNKEYIILFIDLDAILPGTHIETVILHWYQAGLSKNCTQDSPLIDIPNHGSEEHPTAPYIAPRAPPNTHHRYVYLLFAQDGRKFPECFAHVIPKTIDARAGFDVREFMSAAELSPPVAMNYFVGRHEPGHGETATVPVRATTTSFRSVDCTTSLG
;
A
#
# COMPACT_ATOMS: atom_id res chain seq x y z
N MET A 1 19.57 -73.46 -22.00
CA MET A 1 18.18 -73.85 -21.68
C MET A 1 17.70 -72.95 -20.56
N SER A 2 16.99 -71.88 -20.89
CA SER A 2 16.01 -71.20 -20.04
C SER A 2 15.22 -70.23 -20.91
N GLN A 3 13.91 -70.24 -20.68
CA GLN A 3 12.83 -69.80 -21.56
C GLN A 3 12.53 -68.30 -21.48
N ASP A 4 11.95 -67.80 -22.57
CA ASP A 4 11.27 -66.50 -22.75
C ASP A 4 10.03 -66.31 -21.86
N ILE A 5 9.77 -65.07 -21.39
CA ILE A 5 8.44 -64.40 -21.28
C ILE A 5 8.67 -62.86 -21.38
N PRO A 6 7.77 -62.05 -22.01
CA PRO A 6 8.14 -60.85 -22.75
C PRO A 6 7.89 -59.49 -22.06
N SER A 7 8.45 -58.47 -22.74
CA SER A 7 8.46 -57.02 -22.53
C SER A 7 7.14 -56.33 -22.13
N THR A 8 7.23 -55.45 -21.13
CA THR A 8 6.43 -54.21 -21.04
C THR A 8 7.35 -53.00 -21.26
N PRO A 9 6.89 -51.95 -21.99
CA PRO A 9 7.75 -50.83 -22.36
C PRO A 9 7.99 -49.89 -21.18
N GLN A 10 9.18 -49.28 -21.22
CA GLN A 10 9.68 -48.23 -20.35
C GLN A 10 8.62 -47.18 -19.98
N GLU A 11 8.43 -46.99 -18.67
CA GLU A 11 8.05 -45.72 -18.09
C GLU A 11 9.37 -44.96 -17.84
N ASP A 12 9.74 -44.15 -18.84
CA ASP A 12 10.85 -43.20 -18.79
C ASP A 12 10.38 -41.90 -18.14
N ASP A 13 11.35 -41.17 -17.59
CA ASP A 13 11.27 -39.76 -17.21
C ASP A 13 10.45 -39.38 -15.97
N ARG A 14 10.95 -39.78 -14.79
CA ARG A 14 10.87 -38.90 -13.61
C ARG A 14 11.74 -37.67 -13.86
N VAL A 15 11.16 -36.65 -14.46
CA VAL A 15 11.70 -35.29 -14.39
C VAL A 15 11.20 -34.68 -13.08
N ASP A 16 12.11 -34.66 -12.10
CA ASP A 16 12.02 -33.77 -10.94
C ASP A 16 11.94 -32.33 -11.45
N GLU A 17 10.74 -31.76 -11.50
CA GLU A 17 10.51 -30.38 -11.95
C GLU A 17 10.07 -29.54 -10.74
N GLU A 18 11.08 -29.06 -10.01
CA GLU A 18 10.97 -27.92 -9.10
C GLU A 18 10.55 -26.68 -9.92
N THR A 19 9.42 -26.03 -9.58
CA THR A 19 9.07 -24.63 -9.98
C THR A 19 7.68 -24.21 -9.41
N PRO A 20 7.26 -22.93 -9.44
CA PRO A 20 7.77 -21.77 -8.71
C PRO A 20 6.62 -20.98 -8.04
N LEU A 21 5.63 -21.64 -7.42
CA LEU A 21 4.44 -21.00 -6.83
C LEU A 21 4.25 -21.21 -5.32
N LEU A 22 5.26 -21.79 -4.66
CA LEU A 22 5.43 -21.68 -3.22
C LEU A 22 6.13 -20.35 -2.91
N HIS A 23 5.36 -19.30 -2.65
CA HIS A 23 5.82 -18.40 -1.60
C HIS A 23 5.38 -19.02 -0.26
N ALA A 24 6.25 -19.90 0.27
CA ALA A 24 6.55 -19.88 1.71
C ALA A 24 6.80 -18.41 2.11
N PRO A 25 6.61 -17.97 3.38
CA PRO A 25 6.86 -16.58 3.77
C PRO A 25 8.20 -16.14 3.17
N ASN A 26 8.16 -15.26 2.15
CA ASN A 26 9.19 -15.23 1.11
C ASN A 26 10.60 -15.33 1.70
N ASP A 27 11.35 -16.38 1.32
CA ASP A 27 12.81 -16.34 1.42
C ASP A 27 13.40 -15.23 0.55
N GLU A 28 12.58 -14.59 -0.29
CA GLU A 28 12.98 -13.40 -1.00
C GLU A 28 13.35 -12.26 -0.05
N PRO A 29 14.54 -11.67 -0.26
CA PRO A 29 14.96 -10.55 0.53
C PRO A 29 14.03 -9.35 0.30
N TYR A 30 13.64 -8.70 1.39
CA TYR A 30 12.88 -7.45 1.45
C TYR A 30 13.50 -6.35 0.58
N SER A 31 14.83 -6.36 0.48
CA SER A 31 15.59 -5.52 -0.44
C SER A 31 16.87 -6.23 -0.88
N VAL A 32 17.18 -6.12 -2.18
CA VAL A 32 18.42 -6.63 -2.77
C VAL A 32 19.67 -5.82 -2.41
N PHE A 33 19.49 -4.62 -1.84
CA PHE A 33 20.61 -3.77 -1.48
C PHE A 33 21.40 -4.37 -0.31
N THR A 34 22.73 -4.38 -0.45
CA THR A 34 23.63 -4.78 0.63
C THR A 34 23.51 -3.82 1.82
N PRO A 35 23.90 -4.24 3.04
CA PRO A 35 23.86 -3.35 4.21
C PRO A 35 24.61 -2.03 4.01
N THR A 36 25.74 -2.05 3.29
CA THR A 36 26.53 -0.84 2.97
C THR A 36 25.78 0.05 1.99
N GLN A 37 25.16 -0.52 0.95
CA GLN A 37 24.34 0.24 -0.01
C GLN A 37 23.13 0.88 0.69
N LYS A 38 22.41 0.12 1.54
CA LYS A 38 21.30 0.64 2.35
C LYS A 38 21.73 1.84 3.19
N ARG A 39 22.85 1.73 3.90
CA ARG A 39 23.41 2.84 4.70
C ARG A 39 23.75 4.05 3.84
N LEU A 40 24.37 3.86 2.69
CA LEU A 40 24.75 4.97 1.79
C LEU A 40 23.52 5.67 1.20
N ILE A 41 22.52 4.91 0.75
CA ILE A 41 21.26 5.45 0.22
C ILE A 41 20.55 6.27 1.30
N ILE A 42 20.45 5.73 2.52
CA ILE A 42 19.79 6.41 3.65
C ILE A 42 20.58 7.63 4.11
N LEU A 43 21.92 7.56 4.15
CA LEU A 43 22.75 8.71 4.45
C LEU A 43 22.58 9.81 3.41
N THR A 44 22.52 9.46 2.12
CA THR A 44 22.25 10.41 1.04
C THR A 44 20.88 11.04 1.22
N ALA A 45 19.85 10.24 1.52
CA ALA A 45 18.51 10.73 1.77
C ALA A 45 18.42 11.64 3.01
N ALA A 46 19.16 11.30 4.08
CA ALA A 46 19.30 12.12 5.29
C ALA A 46 19.97 13.46 4.99
N LEU A 47 21.09 13.46 4.25
CA LEU A 47 21.78 14.67 3.81
C LEU A 47 20.87 15.54 2.94
N ALA A 48 20.11 14.92 2.02
CA ALA A 48 19.12 15.65 1.22
C ALA A 48 18.07 16.34 2.10
N SER A 49 17.53 15.62 3.10
CA SER A 49 16.54 16.18 4.02
C SER A 49 17.06 17.35 4.87
N SER A 50 18.38 17.45 5.07
CA SER A 50 18.98 18.48 5.91
C SER A 50 18.86 19.89 5.33
N PHE A 51 18.76 20.03 3.99
CA PHE A 51 18.70 21.32 3.31
C PHE A 51 17.47 22.16 3.69
N SER A 52 16.33 21.51 3.95
CA SER A 52 15.09 22.19 4.33
C SER A 52 15.17 22.90 5.69
N PRO A 53 15.50 22.22 6.80
CA PRO A 53 15.73 22.88 8.08
C PRO A 53 17.00 23.74 8.10
N LEU A 54 18.05 23.38 7.36
CA LEU A 54 19.26 24.22 7.28
C LEU A 54 18.92 25.61 6.75
N SER A 55 18.18 25.67 5.64
CA SER A 55 17.74 26.93 5.01
C SER A 55 16.77 27.76 5.84
N ALA A 56 16.01 27.10 6.72
CA ALA A 56 15.13 27.77 7.66
C ALA A 56 15.95 28.49 8.75
N ASN A 57 16.93 27.79 9.33
CA ASN A 57 17.64 28.22 10.53
C ASN A 57 18.90 29.07 10.25
N ILE A 58 19.58 28.86 9.12
CA ILE A 58 20.75 29.66 8.69
C ILE A 58 20.41 31.15 8.49
N TYR A 59 19.12 31.44 8.31
CA TYR A 59 18.59 32.78 8.08
C TYR A 59 18.54 33.65 9.35
N TYR A 60 18.40 33.05 10.54
CA TYR A 60 18.13 33.79 11.79
C TYR A 60 19.21 34.84 12.14
N PRO A 61 20.51 34.54 12.09
CA PRO A 61 21.55 35.51 12.45
C PRO A 61 21.59 36.72 11.49
N ALA A 62 21.14 36.56 10.25
CA ALA A 62 21.19 37.61 9.23
C ALA A 62 19.99 38.55 9.21
N MET A 63 18.94 38.26 9.98
CA MET A 63 17.66 38.99 9.91
C MET A 63 17.81 40.50 10.13
N ASN A 64 18.61 40.90 11.11
CA ASN A 64 18.85 42.31 11.42
C ASN A 64 19.59 43.02 10.28
N SER A 65 20.55 42.33 9.66
CA SER A 65 21.29 42.85 8.50
C SER A 65 20.39 43.00 7.28
N ILE A 66 19.54 42.01 7.00
CA ILE A 66 18.57 42.04 5.88
C ILE A 66 17.55 43.18 6.07
N SER A 67 17.02 43.32 7.30
CA SER A 67 16.08 44.38 7.67
C SER A 67 16.64 45.77 7.37
N LYS A 68 17.91 46.01 7.76
CA LYS A 68 18.62 47.26 7.52
C LYS A 68 18.90 47.51 6.03
N ASP A 69 19.38 46.49 5.32
CA ASP A 69 19.76 46.59 3.90
C ASP A 69 18.54 46.86 3.00
N LEU A 70 17.43 46.16 3.24
CA LEU A 70 16.18 46.33 2.50
C LEU A 70 15.29 47.46 3.02
N ARG A 71 15.69 48.14 4.09
CA ARG A 71 14.96 49.25 4.74
C ARG A 71 13.51 48.89 5.12
N VAL A 72 13.33 47.71 5.71
CA VAL A 72 12.04 47.18 6.14
C VAL A 72 12.01 46.97 7.66
N SER A 73 10.83 46.74 8.23
CA SER A 73 10.73 46.45 9.66
C SER A 73 11.19 45.01 9.98
N PRO A 74 11.66 44.74 11.22
CA PRO A 74 11.91 43.37 11.66
C PRO A 74 10.67 42.46 11.56
N SER A 75 9.47 43.02 11.74
CA SER A 75 8.21 42.28 11.57
C SER A 75 7.97 41.83 10.13
N GLN A 76 8.36 42.63 9.13
CA GLN A 76 8.32 42.23 7.72
C GLN A 76 9.31 41.08 7.45
N ILE A 77 10.53 41.14 7.99
CA ILE A 77 11.48 40.03 7.85
C ILE A 77 10.97 38.76 8.52
N ASN A 78 10.32 38.84 9.68
CA ASN A 78 9.65 37.70 10.31
C ASN A 78 8.59 37.07 9.40
N LEU A 79 7.86 37.88 8.63
CA LEU A 79 6.88 37.38 7.66
C LEU A 79 7.52 36.45 6.61
N THR A 80 8.77 36.69 6.23
CA THR A 80 9.48 35.80 5.29
C THR A 80 9.73 34.40 5.85
N ILE A 81 9.89 34.29 7.17
CA ILE A 81 10.08 33.02 7.88
C ILE A 81 8.73 32.32 8.02
N THR A 82 7.71 33.08 8.41
CA THR A 82 6.30 32.64 8.41
C THR A 82 5.91 32.03 7.07
N THR A 83 6.07 32.75 5.96
CA THR A 83 5.71 32.25 4.63
C THR A 83 6.53 31.01 4.25
N TYR A 84 7.83 31.00 4.57
CA TYR A 84 8.68 29.82 4.38
C TYR A 84 8.10 28.59 5.11
N MET A 85 7.68 28.72 6.37
CA MET A 85 7.11 27.63 7.15
C MET A 85 5.77 27.15 6.58
N ILE A 86 4.87 28.04 6.16
CA ILE A 86 3.59 27.65 5.53
C ILE A 86 3.85 26.74 4.32
N CYS A 87 4.71 27.18 3.42
CA CYS A 87 5.10 26.41 2.25
C CYS A 87 5.82 25.10 2.61
N GLN A 88 6.58 25.09 3.71
CA GLN A 88 7.26 23.89 4.20
C GLN A 88 6.28 22.81 4.63
N GLY A 89 5.06 23.17 5.07
CA GLY A 89 4.04 22.23 5.51
C GLY A 89 3.16 21.72 4.38
N ILE A 90 2.88 22.57 3.39
CA ILE A 90 1.98 22.24 2.28
C ILE A 90 2.71 21.48 1.17
N ALA A 91 3.91 21.92 0.77
CA ALA A 91 4.61 21.33 -0.37
C ALA A 91 4.97 19.84 -0.24
N PRO A 92 5.24 19.26 0.97
CA PRO A 92 5.40 17.82 1.13
C PRO A 92 4.17 17.01 0.70
N MET A 93 2.96 17.56 0.79
CA MET A 93 1.72 16.85 0.41
C MET A 93 1.69 16.58 -1.10
N LEU A 94 2.11 17.56 -1.90
CA LEU A 94 2.20 17.43 -3.35
C LEU A 94 3.37 16.52 -3.75
N THR A 95 4.54 16.74 -3.15
CA THR A 95 5.75 15.97 -3.48
C THR A 95 5.69 14.53 -2.98
N GLY A 96 5.02 14.25 -1.86
CA GLY A 96 4.83 12.90 -1.32
C GLY A 96 3.92 12.04 -2.20
N SER A 97 2.76 12.57 -2.60
CA SER A 97 1.85 11.87 -3.51
C SER A 97 2.47 11.72 -4.92
N LEU A 98 3.23 12.72 -5.39
CA LEU A 98 4.02 12.58 -6.62
C LEU A 98 5.06 11.47 -6.47
N ALA A 99 5.75 11.37 -5.35
CA ALA A 99 6.79 10.38 -5.13
C ALA A 99 6.27 8.95 -5.01
N ASP A 100 5.06 8.77 -4.48
CA ASP A 100 4.40 7.45 -4.40
C ASP A 100 3.91 6.99 -5.79
N GLN A 101 3.68 7.92 -6.74
CA GLN A 101 3.23 7.62 -8.11
C GLN A 101 4.37 7.55 -9.14
N ALA A 102 5.22 8.56 -9.17
CA ALA A 102 6.26 8.75 -10.18
C ALA A 102 7.62 8.15 -9.77
N GLY A 103 7.86 7.96 -8.46
CA GLY A 103 9.10 7.42 -7.91
C GLY A 103 9.82 8.40 -6.99
N ARG A 104 10.79 7.89 -6.21
CA ARG A 104 11.59 8.71 -5.28
C ARG A 104 12.59 9.58 -6.01
N ARG A 105 13.21 9.06 -7.08
CA ARG A 105 14.29 9.77 -7.79
C ARG A 105 13.78 11.02 -8.54
N PRO A 106 12.69 10.98 -9.33
CA PRO A 106 12.14 12.19 -9.95
C PRO A 106 11.68 13.23 -8.92
N ALA A 107 11.13 12.77 -7.79
CA ALA A 107 10.70 13.67 -6.73
C ALA A 107 11.88 14.46 -6.15
N TYR A 108 13.03 13.80 -5.88
CA TYR A 108 14.26 14.50 -5.48
C TYR A 108 14.76 15.47 -6.55
N ILE A 109 14.75 15.09 -7.83
CA ILE A 109 15.18 15.93 -8.93
C ILE A 109 14.35 17.22 -9.00
N LEU A 110 13.03 17.10 -8.92
CA LEU A 110 12.13 18.25 -8.92
C LEU A 110 12.37 19.17 -7.71
N CYS A 111 12.51 18.58 -6.52
CA CYS A 111 12.79 19.31 -5.29
C CYS A 111 14.07 20.15 -5.42
N PHE A 112 15.19 19.52 -5.78
CA PHE A 112 16.48 20.20 -5.88
C PHE A 112 16.53 21.22 -7.02
N ALA A 113 15.88 20.96 -8.16
CA ALA A 113 15.82 21.93 -9.26
C ALA A 113 15.15 23.24 -8.81
N ILE A 114 13.99 23.15 -8.15
CA ILE A 114 13.26 24.32 -7.61
C ILE A 114 14.09 25.01 -6.53
N TYR A 115 14.69 24.24 -5.63
CA TYR A 115 15.46 24.76 -4.50
C TYR A 115 16.73 25.50 -4.95
N ILE A 116 17.51 24.94 -5.90
CA ILE A 116 18.73 25.56 -6.42
C ILE A 116 18.38 26.85 -7.17
N ALA A 117 17.38 26.81 -8.06
CA ALA A 117 16.92 28.00 -8.78
C ALA A 117 16.43 29.09 -7.82
N GLY A 118 15.67 28.71 -6.79
CA GLY A 118 15.20 29.62 -5.74
C GLY A 118 16.34 30.28 -4.96
N ASN A 119 17.39 29.52 -4.61
CA ASN A 119 18.56 30.08 -3.91
C ASN A 119 19.36 31.05 -4.79
N ILE A 120 19.59 30.72 -6.06
CA ILE A 120 20.27 31.63 -7.00
C ILE A 120 19.45 32.92 -7.15
N ALA A 121 18.14 32.81 -7.31
CA ALA A 121 17.26 33.96 -7.40
C ALA A 121 17.29 34.80 -6.11
N LEU A 122 17.26 34.18 -4.92
CA LEU A 122 17.35 34.84 -3.62
C LEU A 122 18.68 35.59 -3.43
N ALA A 123 19.78 34.99 -3.87
CA ALA A 123 21.11 35.59 -3.76
C ALA A 123 21.26 36.89 -4.56
N LEU A 124 20.44 37.06 -5.60
CA LEU A 124 20.42 38.23 -6.48
C LEU A 124 19.35 39.28 -6.09
N GLN A 125 18.62 39.09 -4.98
CA GLN A 125 17.53 40.00 -4.61
C GLN A 125 18.00 41.23 -3.85
N HIS A 126 17.43 42.38 -4.23
CA HIS A 126 17.52 43.66 -3.52
C HIS A 126 16.14 44.23 -3.15
N SER A 127 15.09 43.40 -3.21
CA SER A 127 13.70 43.80 -3.03
C SER A 127 12.99 42.88 -2.05
N TYR A 128 12.32 43.46 -1.04
CA TYR A 128 11.62 42.70 -0.01
C TYR A 128 10.46 41.84 -0.55
N PRO A 129 9.55 42.33 -1.43
CA PRO A 129 8.50 41.50 -2.00
C PRO A 129 9.04 40.29 -2.76
N ALA A 130 10.13 40.46 -3.51
CA ALA A 130 10.77 39.37 -4.22
C ALA A 130 11.43 38.38 -3.26
N LEU A 131 12.10 38.86 -2.20
CA LEU A 131 12.63 38.02 -1.12
C LEU A 131 11.52 37.17 -0.48
N LEU A 132 10.38 37.76 -0.17
CA LEU A 132 9.22 37.08 0.44
C LEU A 132 8.71 35.93 -0.44
N VAL A 133 8.46 36.20 -1.73
CA VAL A 133 7.97 35.19 -2.69
C VAL A 133 9.01 34.10 -2.93
N LEU A 134 10.27 34.48 -3.14
CA LEU A 134 11.32 33.51 -3.41
C LEU A 134 11.66 32.63 -2.20
N ARG A 135 11.46 33.13 -0.97
CA ARG A 135 11.52 32.30 0.25
C ARG A 135 10.42 31.24 0.26
N ALA A 136 9.22 31.57 -0.23
CA ALA A 136 8.15 30.59 -0.41
C ALA A 136 8.56 29.50 -1.42
N VAL A 137 9.11 29.91 -2.57
CA VAL A 137 9.59 29.00 -3.62
C VAL A 137 10.74 28.10 -3.13
N GLN A 138 11.71 28.68 -2.43
CA GLN A 138 12.83 27.94 -1.81
C GLN A 138 12.33 26.86 -0.84
N SER A 139 11.31 27.18 -0.04
CA SER A 139 10.68 26.23 0.87
C SER A 139 9.98 25.09 0.12
N CYS A 140 9.21 25.40 -0.93
CA CYS A 140 8.56 24.39 -1.75
C CYS A 140 9.55 23.40 -2.38
N GLY A 141 10.72 23.87 -2.83
CA GLY A 141 11.76 23.01 -3.39
C GLY A 141 12.45 22.13 -2.36
N SER A 142 12.65 22.60 -1.13
CA SER A 142 13.39 21.84 -0.12
C SER A 142 12.54 20.92 0.74
N SER A 143 11.30 21.29 1.06
CA SER A 143 10.51 20.62 2.11
C SER A 143 10.16 19.16 1.83
N GLY A 144 9.91 18.81 0.57
CA GLY A 144 9.60 17.44 0.15
C GLY A 144 10.71 16.43 0.49
N THR A 145 11.97 16.86 0.48
CA THR A 145 13.14 16.00 0.76
C THR A 145 13.10 15.35 2.15
N VAL A 146 12.45 15.99 3.12
CA VAL A 146 12.25 15.44 4.48
C VAL A 146 11.32 14.25 4.46
N ALA A 147 10.19 14.35 3.74
CA ALA A 147 9.25 13.25 3.60
C ALA A 147 9.84 12.11 2.77
N LEU A 148 10.58 12.45 1.71
CA LEU A 148 11.28 11.48 0.85
C LEU A 148 12.33 10.68 1.61
N SER A 149 13.08 11.30 2.53
CA SER A 149 14.12 10.60 3.31
C SER A 149 13.55 9.45 4.14
N SER A 150 12.46 9.72 4.84
CA SER A 150 11.74 8.71 5.60
C SER A 150 11.09 7.64 4.70
N ALA A 151 10.57 8.03 3.54
CA ALA A 151 9.97 7.10 2.58
C ALA A 151 11.01 6.15 1.98
N VAL A 152 12.21 6.63 1.64
CA VAL A 152 13.33 5.81 1.16
C VAL A 152 13.73 4.77 2.21
N ALA A 153 13.80 5.16 3.49
CA ALA A 153 14.07 4.21 4.57
C ALA A 153 12.95 3.14 4.68
N ALA A 154 11.69 3.54 4.54
CA ALA A 154 10.55 2.61 4.53
C ALA A 154 10.61 1.62 3.36
N ASP A 155 11.06 2.09 2.19
CA ASP A 155 11.13 1.32 0.95
C ASP A 155 12.26 0.27 0.94
N ILE A 156 13.32 0.41 1.75
CA ILE A 156 14.47 -0.51 1.69
C ILE A 156 14.76 -1.23 3.02
N ILE A 157 14.18 -0.78 4.15
CA ILE A 157 14.43 -1.32 5.50
C ILE A 157 13.20 -2.01 6.12
N THR A 158 13.40 -3.24 6.59
CA THR A 158 12.37 -4.04 7.27
C THR A 158 12.00 -3.42 8.63
N SER A 159 10.77 -3.63 9.10
CA SER A 159 10.34 -3.13 10.42
C SER A 159 11.24 -3.57 11.58
N ALA A 160 11.93 -4.71 11.48
CA ALA A 160 12.83 -5.21 12.53
C ALA A 160 14.17 -4.46 12.67
N GLU A 161 14.57 -3.69 11.65
CA GLU A 161 15.80 -2.89 11.64
C GLU A 161 15.49 -1.39 11.44
N ARG A 162 14.21 -1.05 11.33
CA ARG A 162 13.73 0.28 10.94
C ARG A 162 14.09 1.35 11.97
N GLY A 163 14.23 1.01 13.25
CA GLY A 163 14.57 1.96 14.32
C GLY A 163 15.91 2.65 14.06
N MET A 164 16.99 1.89 13.87
CA MET A 164 18.32 2.44 13.61
C MET A 164 18.36 3.28 12.33
N TYR A 165 17.81 2.74 11.23
CA TYR A 165 17.88 3.39 9.93
C TYR A 165 17.00 4.65 9.83
N MET A 166 15.85 4.68 10.50
CA MET A 166 15.03 5.89 10.59
C MET A 166 15.66 6.95 11.48
N GLY A 167 16.40 6.55 12.52
CA GLY A 167 17.25 7.44 13.29
C GLY A 167 18.27 8.13 12.37
N LEU A 168 18.97 7.36 11.53
CA LEU A 168 19.90 7.90 10.54
C LEU A 168 19.21 8.80 9.50
N ALA A 169 18.06 8.38 8.96
CA ALA A 169 17.28 9.16 8.00
C ALA A 169 16.82 10.52 8.57
N SER A 170 16.58 10.58 9.88
CA SER A 170 16.15 11.79 10.59
C SER A 170 17.30 12.69 11.01
N LEU A 171 18.55 12.21 11.05
CA LEU A 171 19.72 12.99 11.49
C LEU A 171 19.84 14.33 10.77
N GLY A 172 19.65 14.34 9.45
CA GLY A 172 19.73 15.57 8.67
C GLY A 172 18.73 16.62 9.13
N ASN A 173 17.51 16.21 9.49
CA ASN A 173 16.46 17.12 9.92
C ASN A 173 16.69 17.70 11.33
N ILE A 174 17.46 17.00 12.16
CA ILE A 174 17.66 17.35 13.58
C ILE A 174 19.02 18.03 13.83
N LEU A 175 20.05 17.72 13.04
CA LEU A 175 21.35 18.38 13.16
C LEU A 175 21.39 19.74 12.44
N ALA A 176 20.65 19.89 11.34
CA ALA A 176 20.66 21.10 10.55
C ALA A 176 20.26 22.38 11.33
N PRO A 177 19.26 22.36 12.23
CA PRO A 177 18.95 23.52 13.08
C PRO A 177 20.08 23.96 14.00
N SER A 178 20.96 23.04 14.42
CA SER A 178 22.13 23.38 15.23
C SER A 178 23.28 23.97 14.41
N ILE A 179 23.45 23.49 13.17
CA ILE A 179 24.54 23.93 12.28
C ILE A 179 24.18 25.27 11.59
N GLY A 180 22.90 25.48 11.27
CA GLY A 180 22.42 26.64 10.52
C GLY A 180 22.86 27.99 11.12
N PRO A 181 22.53 28.31 12.37
CA PRO A 181 22.88 29.60 12.98
C PRO A 181 24.39 29.86 13.02
N ILE A 182 25.22 28.82 13.19
CA ILE A 182 26.68 28.94 13.19
C ILE A 182 27.17 29.40 11.81
N LEU A 183 26.73 28.72 10.75
CA LEU A 183 27.10 29.07 9.38
C LEU A 183 26.53 30.43 8.97
N GLY A 184 25.28 30.71 9.34
CA GLY A 184 24.59 31.95 9.03
C GLY A 184 25.25 33.16 9.67
N GLY A 185 25.66 33.04 10.94
CA GLY A 185 26.38 34.09 11.65
C GLY A 185 27.74 34.39 11.01
N ILE A 186 28.52 33.37 10.68
CA ILE A 186 29.83 33.54 10.02
C ILE A 186 29.66 34.19 8.64
N LEU A 187 28.77 33.66 7.80
CA LEU A 187 28.54 34.16 6.45
C LEU A 187 28.03 35.60 6.45
N SER A 188 27.01 35.89 7.27
CA SER A 188 26.43 37.23 7.38
C SER A 188 27.44 38.25 7.88
N LYS A 189 28.24 37.91 8.90
CA LYS A 189 29.22 38.81 9.52
C LYS A 189 30.36 39.21 8.59
N TYR A 190 30.90 38.27 7.80
CA TYR A 190 32.10 38.51 6.99
C TYR A 190 31.83 38.77 5.50
N LEU A 191 30.77 38.19 4.92
CA LEU A 191 30.50 38.21 3.49
C LEU A 191 29.13 38.83 3.12
N GLY A 192 28.37 39.30 4.12
CA GLY A 192 27.02 39.85 3.93
C GLY A 192 25.95 38.76 3.83
N TRP A 193 24.68 39.15 3.95
CA TRP A 193 23.56 38.21 4.06
C TRP A 193 23.25 37.46 2.75
N GLN A 194 23.54 38.05 1.59
CA GLN A 194 23.36 37.39 0.29
C GLN A 194 24.24 36.15 0.13
N SER A 195 25.40 36.12 0.80
CA SER A 195 26.33 34.99 0.78
C SER A 195 25.72 33.70 1.34
N ILE A 196 24.71 33.80 2.21
CA ILE A 196 23.96 32.65 2.73
C ILE A 196 23.28 31.89 1.59
N PHE A 197 22.62 32.62 0.68
CA PHE A 197 21.91 32.02 -0.44
C PHE A 197 22.87 31.45 -1.49
N TRP A 198 24.00 32.11 -1.74
CA TRP A 198 25.08 31.54 -2.57
C TRP A 198 25.65 30.26 -1.98
N PHE A 199 25.92 30.24 -0.67
CA PHE A 199 26.39 29.05 0.03
C PHE A 199 25.39 27.89 -0.10
N LEU A 200 24.09 28.14 0.11
CA LEU A 200 23.04 27.13 -0.05
C LEU A 200 22.94 26.64 -1.50
N ALA A 201 23.04 27.53 -2.50
CA ALA A 201 23.02 27.15 -3.91
C ALA A 201 24.21 26.25 -4.30
N ILE A 202 25.42 26.63 -3.88
CA ILE A 202 26.65 25.89 -4.18
C ILE A 202 26.63 24.52 -3.50
N THR A 203 26.34 24.47 -2.21
CA THR A 203 26.29 23.21 -1.45
C THR A 203 25.19 22.27 -1.97
N ALA A 204 24.02 22.81 -2.31
CA ALA A 204 22.93 22.03 -2.91
C ALA A 204 23.29 21.49 -4.29
N THR A 205 23.94 22.29 -5.14
CA THR A 205 24.37 21.84 -6.47
C THR A 205 25.43 20.76 -6.37
N SER A 206 26.44 20.95 -5.50
CA SER A 206 27.49 19.96 -5.25
C SER A 206 26.94 18.63 -4.71
N PHE A 207 25.86 18.66 -3.92
CA PHE A 207 25.17 17.47 -3.45
C PHE A 207 24.24 16.87 -4.51
N PHE A 208 23.52 17.71 -5.27
CA PHE A 208 22.55 17.30 -6.26
C PHE A 208 23.20 16.57 -7.44
N LEU A 209 24.40 16.95 -7.88
CA LEU A 209 25.09 16.30 -8.99
C LEU A 209 25.35 14.79 -8.74
N PRO A 210 25.98 14.36 -7.63
CA PRO A 210 26.08 12.94 -7.30
C PRO A 210 24.74 12.25 -7.15
N LEU A 211 23.75 12.90 -6.51
CA LEU A 211 22.40 12.33 -6.37
C LEU A 211 21.77 12.07 -7.74
N LEU A 212 21.87 13.03 -8.65
CA LEU A 212 21.36 12.93 -10.01
C LEU A 212 21.97 11.76 -10.77
N PHE A 213 23.28 11.49 -10.62
CA PHE A 213 23.92 10.42 -11.39
C PHE A 213 23.83 9.04 -10.73
N PHE A 214 23.95 8.95 -9.40
CA PHE A 214 24.15 7.68 -8.69
C PHE A 214 22.94 7.20 -7.88
N PHE A 215 22.02 8.07 -7.46
CA PHE A 215 20.93 7.67 -6.57
C PHE A 215 19.95 6.71 -7.29
N PRO A 216 19.77 5.47 -6.80
CA PRO A 216 18.87 4.50 -7.43
C PRO A 216 17.40 4.84 -7.14
N GLU A 217 16.50 4.33 -7.98
CA GLU A 217 15.08 4.33 -7.65
C GLU A 217 14.81 3.30 -6.55
N THR A 218 14.04 3.68 -5.53
CA THR A 218 13.73 2.84 -4.37
C THR A 218 12.24 2.59 -4.20
N CYS A 219 11.37 3.33 -4.89
CA CYS A 219 9.94 3.19 -4.76
C CYS A 219 9.49 1.76 -5.08
N ARG A 220 8.93 1.07 -4.08
CA ARG A 220 8.50 -0.33 -4.23
C ARG A 220 7.47 -0.54 -5.33
N GLY A 221 6.58 0.44 -5.55
CA GLY A 221 5.59 0.38 -6.62
C GLY A 221 6.19 0.39 -8.03
N ILE A 222 7.48 0.73 -8.17
CA ILE A 222 8.19 0.85 -9.44
C ILE A 222 9.24 -0.26 -9.59
N VAL A 223 10.06 -0.47 -8.56
CA VAL A 223 11.21 -1.40 -8.63
C VAL A 223 11.03 -2.67 -7.79
N GLY A 224 9.89 -2.85 -7.12
CA GLY A 224 9.64 -3.98 -6.22
C GLY A 224 10.59 -3.96 -5.02
N ASN A 225 11.37 -5.03 -4.84
CA ASN A 225 12.45 -5.13 -3.85
C ASN A 225 13.81 -4.56 -4.35
N GLY A 226 13.83 -3.96 -5.54
CA GLY A 226 15.02 -3.48 -6.24
C GLY A 226 15.54 -4.43 -7.34
N CYS A 227 14.92 -5.60 -7.53
CA CYS A 227 15.24 -6.52 -8.64
C CYS A 227 14.85 -5.96 -10.01
N ILE A 228 13.77 -5.19 -10.08
CA ILE A 228 13.22 -4.69 -11.35
C ILE A 228 14.01 -3.44 -11.78
N SER A 229 14.51 -3.44 -13.01
CA SER A 229 15.24 -2.30 -13.55
C SER A 229 14.30 -1.13 -13.85
N PRO A 230 14.57 0.09 -13.33
CA PRO A 230 13.74 1.26 -13.60
C PRO A 230 13.88 1.71 -15.07
N VAL A 231 12.76 2.16 -15.66
CA VAL A 231 12.68 2.66 -17.04
C VAL A 231 12.52 4.20 -17.09
N GLY A 232 12.95 4.81 -18.19
CA GLY A 232 12.77 6.25 -18.45
C GLY A 232 13.48 7.15 -17.44
N TRP A 233 12.75 8.14 -16.90
CA TRP A 233 13.29 9.15 -15.97
C TRP A 233 13.68 8.58 -14.59
N ASN A 234 13.24 7.36 -14.27
CA ASN A 234 13.60 6.65 -13.04
C ASN A 234 14.96 5.96 -13.13
N ARG A 235 15.58 5.92 -14.32
CA ARG A 235 16.87 5.26 -14.53
C ARG A 235 18.02 6.17 -14.10
N SER A 236 18.98 5.62 -13.36
CA SER A 236 20.23 6.28 -12.98
C SER A 236 21.38 5.85 -13.87
N ILE A 237 22.48 6.62 -13.91
CA ILE A 237 23.69 6.18 -14.64
C ILE A 237 24.23 4.90 -14.00
N TRP A 238 24.17 4.83 -12.66
CA TRP A 238 24.53 3.62 -11.93
C TRP A 238 23.72 2.39 -12.36
N SER A 239 22.40 2.52 -12.54
CA SER A 239 21.56 1.41 -13.01
C SER A 239 21.71 1.12 -14.50
N HIS A 240 22.29 2.03 -15.28
CA HIS A 240 22.75 1.76 -16.63
C HIS A 240 24.04 0.92 -16.66
N LEU A 241 24.99 1.21 -15.78
CA LEU A 241 26.28 0.52 -15.70
C LEU A 241 26.19 -0.84 -15.00
N HIS A 242 25.28 -0.97 -14.04
CA HIS A 242 25.02 -2.21 -13.31
C HIS A 242 23.55 -2.63 -13.49
N PRO A 243 23.17 -3.13 -14.68
CA PRO A 243 21.83 -3.67 -14.89
C PRO A 243 21.60 -4.83 -13.92
N THR A 244 20.52 -4.75 -13.14
CA THR A 244 20.15 -5.81 -12.20
C THR A 244 19.90 -7.08 -12.99
N SER A 245 20.53 -8.19 -12.61
CA SER A 245 20.24 -9.52 -13.17
C SER A 245 18.80 -9.88 -12.80
N ALA A 246 17.85 -9.54 -13.68
CA ALA A 246 16.50 -10.05 -13.58
C ALA A 246 16.62 -11.58 -13.70
N THR A 247 16.20 -12.31 -12.66
CA THR A 247 15.83 -13.70 -12.87
C THR A 247 14.70 -13.70 -13.90
N PRO A 248 14.80 -14.48 -14.99
CA PRO A 248 13.86 -14.45 -16.12
C PRO A 248 12.43 -14.89 -15.78
N HIS A 249 12.11 -15.14 -14.50
CA HIS A 249 10.83 -15.68 -14.03
C HIS A 249 9.88 -14.66 -13.39
N SER A 250 10.23 -13.37 -13.32
CA SER A 250 9.30 -12.33 -12.82
C SER A 250 8.75 -11.47 -13.96
N THR A 251 7.92 -12.07 -14.80
CA THR A 251 7.03 -11.34 -15.72
C THR A 251 5.88 -10.69 -14.93
N LEU A 252 6.17 -9.88 -13.92
CA LEU A 252 5.18 -8.96 -13.39
C LEU A 252 5.11 -7.80 -14.39
N PRO A 253 3.99 -7.63 -15.13
CA PRO A 253 3.83 -6.47 -15.98
C PRO A 253 3.95 -5.24 -15.08
N THR A 254 4.96 -4.40 -15.27
CA THR A 254 5.01 -3.08 -14.63
C THR A 254 3.75 -2.36 -15.08
N PRO A 255 2.74 -2.16 -14.21
CA PRO A 255 1.55 -1.47 -14.64
C PRO A 255 1.99 -0.07 -15.03
N HIS A 256 1.69 0.37 -16.26
CA HIS A 256 1.80 1.77 -16.63
C HIS A 256 0.83 2.57 -15.76
N ARG A 257 1.25 2.90 -14.55
CA ARG A 257 0.47 3.72 -13.62
C ARG A 257 0.44 5.12 -14.23
N ARG A 258 -0.73 5.53 -14.71
CA ARG A 258 -0.97 6.91 -15.11
C ARG A 258 -0.65 7.81 -13.92
N ILE A 259 0.24 8.78 -14.14
CA ILE A 259 0.54 9.80 -13.15
C ILE A 259 -0.63 10.77 -13.16
N TYR A 260 -1.39 10.80 -12.07
CA TYR A 260 -2.45 11.79 -11.88
C TYR A 260 -1.90 12.99 -11.13
N PHE A 261 -2.57 14.13 -11.25
CA PHE A 261 -2.22 15.29 -10.43
C PHE A 261 -2.24 14.88 -8.94
N PRO A 262 -1.18 15.15 -8.16
CA PRO A 262 -1.09 14.73 -6.77
C PRO A 262 -2.32 15.21 -5.99
N ASN A 263 -3.01 14.32 -5.28
CA ASN A 263 -4.17 14.69 -4.47
C ASN A 263 -3.69 15.02 -3.04
N PRO A 264 -3.58 16.30 -2.64
CA PRO A 264 -3.14 16.68 -1.30
C PRO A 264 -4.13 16.24 -0.21
N CYS A 265 -5.39 15.96 -0.53
CA CYS A 265 -6.40 15.58 0.45
C CYS A 265 -6.13 14.20 1.07
N SER A 266 -5.40 13.31 0.41
CA SER A 266 -5.06 11.98 0.97
C SER A 266 -4.24 12.11 2.25
N SER A 267 -3.27 13.02 2.29
CA SER A 267 -2.50 13.33 3.51
C SER A 267 -3.36 13.91 4.63
N LEU A 268 -4.41 14.67 4.31
CA LEU A 268 -5.33 15.25 5.31
C LEU A 268 -6.26 14.19 5.91
N ILE A 269 -6.74 13.27 5.09
CA ILE A 269 -7.62 12.16 5.54
C ILE A 269 -6.90 11.31 6.60
N LEU A 270 -5.57 11.15 6.48
CA LEU A 270 -4.76 10.40 7.44
C LEU A 270 -4.85 10.95 8.88
N LEU A 271 -5.09 12.25 9.04
CA LEU A 271 -5.27 12.87 10.37
C LEU A 271 -6.51 12.36 11.11
N PHE A 272 -7.50 11.85 10.37
CA PHE A 272 -8.75 11.34 10.93
C PHE A 272 -8.71 9.83 11.19
N HIS A 273 -7.65 9.13 10.77
CA HIS A 273 -7.45 7.72 11.14
C HIS A 273 -7.01 7.62 12.61
N ARG A 274 -7.83 6.97 13.45
CA ARG A 274 -7.68 6.97 14.92
C ARG A 274 -6.25 6.72 15.44
N PRO A 275 -5.56 5.59 15.15
CA PRO A 275 -4.23 5.38 15.70
C PRO A 275 -3.18 6.31 15.08
N VAL A 276 -3.29 6.61 13.79
CA VAL A 276 -2.28 7.39 13.06
C VAL A 276 -2.37 8.88 13.38
N GLY A 277 -3.56 9.46 13.37
CA GLY A 277 -3.81 10.87 13.69
C GLY A 277 -3.36 11.25 15.09
N LEU A 278 -3.58 10.37 16.09
CA LEU A 278 -3.12 10.59 17.46
C LEU A 278 -1.58 10.61 17.56
N VAL A 279 -0.91 9.68 16.87
CA VAL A 279 0.56 9.64 16.84
C VAL A 279 1.12 10.84 16.06
N LEU A 280 0.50 11.24 14.96
CA LEU A 280 0.88 12.42 14.18
C LEU A 280 0.80 13.71 15.02
N LEU A 281 -0.31 13.89 15.75
CA LEU A 281 -0.48 15.04 16.65
C LEU A 281 0.58 15.04 17.75
N ALA A 282 0.80 13.89 18.38
CA ALA A 282 1.80 13.72 19.41
C ALA A 282 3.21 14.07 18.91
N ASN A 283 3.56 13.57 17.74
CA ASN A 283 4.86 13.80 17.12
C ASN A 283 5.07 15.27 16.74
N GLY A 284 4.01 15.92 16.24
CA GLY A 284 4.03 17.35 15.91
C GLY A 284 4.28 18.23 17.14
N VAL A 285 3.66 17.92 18.28
CA VAL A 285 3.90 18.63 19.55
C VAL A 285 5.33 18.42 20.04
N VAL A 286 5.82 17.18 20.08
CA VAL A 286 7.19 16.86 20.51
C VAL A 286 8.22 17.60 19.65
N PHE A 287 8.03 17.63 18.34
CA PHE A 287 8.93 18.36 17.43
C PHE A 287 8.79 19.89 17.58
N SER A 288 7.59 20.40 17.85
CA SER A 288 7.39 21.83 18.12
C SER A 288 8.10 22.25 19.40
N SER A 289 8.11 21.39 20.44
CA SER A 289 8.88 21.62 21.67
C SER A 289 10.38 21.72 21.41
N TYR A 290 10.95 20.94 20.48
CA TYR A 290 12.35 21.08 20.07
C TYR A 290 12.63 22.48 19.55
N TYR A 291 11.82 22.95 18.57
CA TYR A 291 11.99 24.26 17.98
C TYR A 291 11.75 25.40 18.97
N ALA A 292 10.81 25.25 19.91
CA ALA A 292 10.57 26.24 20.95
C ALA A 292 11.79 26.43 21.85
N VAL A 293 12.45 25.35 22.25
CA VAL A 293 13.68 25.42 23.05
C VAL A 293 14.81 26.03 22.22
N THR A 294 15.07 25.53 21.00
CA THR A 294 16.19 26.01 20.18
C THR A 294 16.01 27.45 19.71
N ALA A 295 14.79 27.91 19.43
CA ALA A 295 14.51 29.29 19.04
C ALA A 295 14.61 30.27 20.23
N GLY A 296 14.40 29.80 21.46
CA GLY A 296 14.54 30.61 22.68
C GLY A 296 15.99 30.84 23.10
N VAL A 297 16.92 29.93 22.76
CA VAL A 297 18.33 30.01 23.17
C VAL A 297 19.00 31.35 22.80
N PRO A 298 18.91 31.87 21.56
CA PRO A 298 19.58 33.12 21.19
C PRO A 298 19.18 34.32 22.03
N ALA A 299 17.87 34.52 22.24
CA ALA A 299 17.36 35.66 22.99
C ALA A 299 17.72 35.55 24.48
N LEU A 300 17.46 34.38 25.09
CA LEU A 300 17.72 34.15 26.50
C LEU A 300 19.21 34.23 26.83
N PHE A 301 20.08 33.63 26.01
CA PHE A 301 21.50 33.55 26.33
C PHE A 301 22.24 34.86 26.03
N HIS A 302 21.77 35.65 25.05
CA HIS A 302 22.25 37.02 24.87
C HIS A 302 21.92 37.87 26.10
N GLU A 303 20.69 37.80 26.63
CA GLU A 303 20.27 38.59 27.78
C GLU A 303 20.94 38.14 29.09
N LEU A 304 21.02 36.83 29.35
CA LEU A 304 21.57 36.28 30.60
C LEU A 304 23.09 36.30 30.67
N TYR A 305 23.78 36.07 29.55
CA TYR A 305 25.23 35.83 29.53
C TYR A 305 26.00 36.82 28.65
N ASN A 306 25.32 37.77 28.00
CA ASN A 306 25.92 38.82 27.16
C ASN A 306 26.84 38.26 26.05
N LEU A 307 26.39 37.17 25.40
CA LEU A 307 27.14 36.51 24.33
C LEU A 307 26.98 37.24 22.99
N ASP A 308 28.06 37.27 22.21
CA ASP A 308 28.05 37.78 20.84
C ASP A 308 27.43 36.78 19.84
N GLU A 309 27.23 37.18 18.58
CA GLU A 309 26.60 36.34 17.55
C GLU A 309 27.30 34.98 17.37
N LEU A 310 28.62 34.94 17.49
CA LEU A 310 29.41 33.70 17.43
C LEU A 310 29.21 32.85 18.69
N GLY A 311 29.30 33.46 19.88
CA GLY A 311 29.06 32.79 21.15
C GLY A 311 27.67 32.15 21.23
N ILE A 312 26.63 32.85 20.76
CA ILE A 312 25.27 32.30 20.65
C ILE A 312 25.24 31.11 19.69
N GLY A 313 25.88 31.21 18.52
CA GLY A 313 25.98 30.09 17.58
C GLY A 313 26.60 28.83 18.21
N LEU A 314 27.67 29.00 18.99
CA LEU A 314 28.35 27.88 19.67
C LEU A 314 27.47 27.19 20.72
N CYS A 315 26.50 27.90 21.31
CA CYS A 315 25.56 27.30 22.26
C CYS A 315 24.62 26.25 21.65
N PHE A 316 24.56 26.13 20.33
CA PHE A 316 23.80 25.06 19.65
C PHE A 316 24.57 23.74 19.53
N ILE A 317 25.87 23.70 19.82
CA ILE A 317 26.67 22.46 19.75
C ILE A 317 26.11 21.37 20.67
N PRO A 318 25.80 21.64 21.96
CA PRO A 318 25.21 20.62 22.84
C PRO A 318 23.85 20.10 22.35
N ALA A 319 23.02 20.95 21.75
CA ALA A 319 21.76 20.53 21.15
C ALA A 319 21.99 19.53 19.99
N GLY A 320 22.96 19.81 19.12
CA GLY A 320 23.37 18.92 18.04
C GLY A 320 23.95 17.59 18.55
N LEU A 321 24.82 17.65 19.56
CA LEU A 321 25.42 16.46 20.17
C LEU A 321 24.37 15.56 20.85
N GLY A 322 23.39 16.14 21.56
CA GLY A 322 22.30 15.38 22.19
C GLY A 322 21.44 14.66 21.14
N SER A 323 21.18 15.34 20.03
CA SER A 323 20.44 14.78 18.89
C SER A 323 21.20 13.64 18.20
N LEU A 324 22.51 13.79 18.01
CA LEU A 324 23.37 12.76 17.42
C LEU A 324 23.46 11.51 18.32
N ALA A 325 23.64 11.73 19.63
CA ALA A 325 23.69 10.66 20.62
C ALA A 325 22.36 9.89 20.68
N SER A 326 21.22 10.59 20.56
CA SER A 326 19.90 9.99 20.50
C SER A 326 19.76 9.03 19.30
N ALA A 327 20.15 9.45 18.09
CA ALA A 327 20.02 8.61 16.90
C ALA A 327 20.78 7.28 17.02
N GLY A 328 21.98 7.30 17.64
CA GLY A 328 22.77 6.10 17.89
C GLY A 328 22.18 5.17 18.96
N VAL A 329 21.86 5.71 20.13
CA VAL A 329 21.39 4.92 21.28
C VAL A 329 19.94 4.44 21.08
N ASN A 330 19.04 5.35 20.69
CA ASN A 330 17.61 5.07 20.61
C ASN A 330 17.29 4.13 19.45
N GLY A 331 17.98 4.24 18.32
CA GLY A 331 17.79 3.34 17.18
C GLY A 331 18.05 1.88 17.55
N VAL A 332 19.15 1.62 18.26
CA VAL A 332 19.51 0.29 18.77
C VAL A 332 18.49 -0.20 19.79
N LEU A 333 18.07 0.67 20.71
CA LEU A 333 17.11 0.32 21.77
C LEU A 333 15.74 -0.06 21.19
N VAL A 334 15.25 0.67 20.19
CA VAL A 334 13.98 0.41 19.51
C VAL A 334 14.00 -0.91 18.75
N ASP A 335 15.09 -1.21 18.04
CA ASP A 335 15.24 -2.47 17.30
C ASP A 335 15.41 -3.66 18.24
N TRP A 336 16.13 -3.48 19.35
CA TRP A 336 16.25 -4.48 20.41
C TRP A 336 14.89 -4.80 21.05
N ASN A 337 14.13 -3.77 21.45
CA ASN A 337 12.81 -3.98 22.07
C ASN A 337 11.85 -4.68 21.11
N TYR A 338 11.85 -4.29 19.83
CA TYR A 338 11.05 -4.95 18.79
C TYR A 338 11.33 -6.46 18.70
N ARG A 339 12.61 -6.83 18.65
CA ARG A 339 13.03 -8.24 18.58
C ARG A 339 12.63 -9.00 19.84
N GLN A 340 12.74 -8.36 21.00
CA GLN A 340 12.33 -8.96 22.26
C GLN A 340 10.81 -9.20 22.32
N THR A 341 9.99 -8.23 21.89
CA THR A 341 8.53 -8.38 21.86
C THR A 341 8.09 -9.48 20.89
N ARG A 342 8.73 -9.59 19.70
CA ARG A 342 8.47 -10.68 18.75
C ARG A 342 8.86 -12.04 19.30
N SER A 343 10.02 -12.14 19.95
CA SER A 343 10.48 -13.39 20.57
C SER A 343 9.52 -13.86 21.66
N LYS A 344 8.98 -12.94 22.48
CA LYS A 344 7.94 -13.25 23.48
C LYS A 344 6.62 -13.74 22.86
N ALA A 345 6.33 -13.33 21.62
CA ALA A 345 5.16 -13.79 20.87
C ALA A 345 5.40 -15.12 20.12
N GLY A 346 6.56 -15.78 20.31
CA GLY A 346 6.90 -17.04 19.65
C GLY A 346 7.21 -16.92 18.15
N GLN A 347 7.44 -15.70 17.65
CA GLN A 347 7.69 -15.44 16.23
C GLN A 347 9.16 -15.09 16.00
N THR A 348 9.83 -15.83 15.11
CA THR A 348 11.24 -15.62 14.77
C THR A 348 11.40 -14.43 13.83
N VAL A 349 12.37 -13.56 14.13
CA VAL A 349 12.70 -12.39 13.30
C VAL A 349 13.79 -12.80 12.32
N HIS A 350 13.40 -13.03 11.07
CA HIS A 350 14.37 -13.17 9.98
C HIS A 350 14.81 -11.79 9.50
N LYS A 351 16.12 -11.58 9.43
CA LYS A 351 16.70 -10.32 8.93
C LYS A 351 16.44 -10.20 7.44
N ASN A 352 16.19 -8.97 6.98
CA ASN A 352 15.91 -8.67 5.58
C ASN A 352 14.73 -9.47 4.96
N GLN A 353 13.79 -9.98 5.77
CA GLN A 353 12.55 -10.58 5.27
C GLN A 353 11.33 -9.75 5.69
N ARG A 354 10.28 -9.75 4.85
CA ARG A 354 9.03 -9.06 5.16
C ARG A 354 8.36 -9.79 6.32
N GLN A 355 7.97 -9.03 7.35
CA GLN A 355 7.28 -9.59 8.50
C GLN A 355 5.84 -9.13 8.50
N ASP A 356 4.91 -10.07 8.67
CA ASP A 356 3.50 -9.73 8.84
C ASP A 356 3.31 -9.01 10.18
N ILE A 357 2.77 -7.79 10.11
CA ILE A 357 2.53 -6.90 11.25
C ILE A 357 1.07 -6.97 11.73
N THR A 358 0.15 -7.59 10.99
CA THR A 358 -1.29 -7.56 11.29
C THR A 358 -1.61 -8.13 12.68
N GLY A 359 -1.02 -9.27 13.02
CA GLY A 359 -1.15 -9.92 14.33
C GLY A 359 -0.17 -9.44 15.41
N PHE A 360 0.71 -8.48 15.12
CA PHE A 360 1.77 -8.05 16.03
C PHE A 360 1.44 -6.69 16.68
N PRO A 361 1.52 -6.52 18.02
CA PRO A 361 1.27 -5.26 18.70
C PRO A 361 2.43 -4.25 18.52
N ILE A 362 2.56 -3.74 17.30
CA ILE A 362 3.63 -2.79 16.90
C ILE A 362 3.58 -1.50 17.71
N GLU A 363 2.37 -1.01 18.00
CA GLU A 363 2.13 0.22 18.74
C GLU A 363 2.76 0.11 20.13
N GLN A 364 2.58 -1.03 20.81
CA GLN A 364 3.18 -1.29 22.12
C GLN A 364 4.69 -1.44 22.03
N ALA A 365 5.19 -2.21 21.05
CA ALA A 365 6.61 -2.45 20.87
C ALA A 365 7.42 -1.15 20.65
N ARG A 366 6.84 -0.16 19.97
CA ARG A 366 7.47 1.16 19.77
C ARG A 366 7.25 2.07 20.98
N LEU A 367 6.01 2.22 21.45
CA LEU A 367 5.68 3.17 22.52
C LEU A 367 6.23 2.78 23.89
N GLN A 368 6.62 1.52 24.12
CA GLN A 368 7.40 1.14 25.32
C GLN A 368 8.70 1.95 25.47
N ILE A 369 9.32 2.36 24.35
CA ILE A 369 10.49 3.25 24.35
C ILE A 369 10.05 4.71 24.21
N GLY A 370 9.10 4.99 23.30
CA GLY A 370 8.66 6.35 22.98
C GLY A 370 8.00 7.10 24.14
N LEU A 371 7.14 6.43 24.92
CA LEU A 371 6.42 7.06 26.05
C LEU A 371 7.39 7.54 27.15
N PRO A 372 8.30 6.70 27.70
CA PRO A 372 9.28 7.15 28.68
C PRO A 372 10.14 8.32 28.17
N MET A 373 10.59 8.28 26.92
CA MET A 373 11.37 9.38 26.33
C MET A 373 10.57 10.68 26.23
N THR A 374 9.26 10.59 25.94
CA THR A 374 8.36 11.76 25.91
C THR A 374 8.15 12.35 27.31
N VAL A 375 7.99 11.50 28.33
CA VAL A 375 7.88 11.92 29.73
C VAL A 375 9.18 12.60 30.19
N LEU A 376 10.33 11.99 29.91
CA LEU A 376 11.64 12.56 30.24
C LEU A 376 11.86 13.90 29.52
N ALA A 377 11.43 14.03 28.27
CA ALA A 377 11.47 15.30 27.54
C ALA A 377 10.62 16.38 28.24
N ALA A 378 9.38 16.05 28.62
CA ALA A 378 8.50 16.97 29.33
C ALA A 378 9.10 17.45 30.66
N VAL A 379 9.60 16.50 31.47
CA VAL A 379 10.25 16.80 32.76
C VAL A 379 11.50 17.68 32.56
N SER A 380 12.32 17.38 31.55
CA SER A 380 13.53 18.14 31.26
C SER A 380 13.23 19.58 30.84
N ILE A 381 12.20 19.80 30.02
CA ILE A 381 11.76 21.14 29.59
C ILE A 381 11.22 21.94 30.78
N ILE A 382 10.36 21.35 31.62
CA ILE A 382 9.84 22.00 32.82
C ILE A 382 10.99 22.37 33.77
N GLY A 383 11.93 21.44 33.98
CA GLY A 383 13.12 21.66 34.78
C GLY A 383 14.00 22.79 34.23
N TYR A 384 14.15 22.89 32.91
CA TYR A 384 14.88 23.99 32.26
C TYR A 384 14.22 25.34 32.46
N GLY A 385 12.89 25.43 32.33
CA GLY A 385 12.16 26.67 32.61
C GLY A 385 12.35 27.14 34.05
N ALA A 386 12.28 26.23 35.03
CA ALA A 386 12.58 26.55 36.43
C ALA A 386 14.06 26.96 36.62
N LEU A 387 15.00 26.22 36.01
CA LEU A 387 16.43 26.47 36.15
C LEU A 387 16.85 27.83 35.57
N ILE A 388 16.35 28.22 34.40
CA ILE A 388 16.72 29.50 33.78
C ILE A 388 16.28 30.70 34.65
N SER A 389 15.21 30.56 35.44
CA SER A 389 14.74 31.62 36.34
C SER A 389 15.74 32.00 37.44
N VAL A 390 16.64 31.08 37.82
CA VAL A 390 17.68 31.31 38.83
C VAL A 390 19.05 31.68 38.24
N GLN A 391 19.11 32.01 36.94
CA GLN A 391 20.33 32.47 36.23
C GLN A 391 21.53 31.53 36.45
N PRO A 392 21.46 30.26 36.00
CA PRO A 392 22.49 29.25 36.28
C PRO A 392 23.80 29.58 35.55
N PRO A 393 24.93 28.97 35.92
CA PRO A 393 26.13 29.03 35.09
C PRO A 393 25.88 28.48 33.68
N LEU A 394 26.49 29.08 32.66
CA LEU A 394 26.29 28.72 31.25
C LEU A 394 26.45 27.22 30.97
N ILE A 395 27.46 26.57 31.57
CA ILE A 395 27.71 25.13 31.40
C ILE A 395 26.50 24.30 31.82
N LEU A 396 25.85 24.66 32.93
CA LEU A 396 24.70 23.93 33.44
C LEU A 396 23.48 24.10 32.50
N ALA A 397 23.26 25.31 31.98
CA ALA A 397 22.23 25.56 30.97
C ALA A 397 22.46 24.72 29.70
N LEU A 398 23.72 24.65 29.22
CA LEU A 398 24.11 23.85 28.05
C LEU A 398 23.92 22.34 28.26
N LEU A 399 24.22 21.82 29.45
CA LEU A 399 23.99 20.41 29.80
C LEU A 399 22.50 20.06 29.78
N VAL A 400 21.64 20.94 30.31
CA VAL A 400 20.19 20.71 30.26
C VAL A 400 19.66 20.78 28.82
N VAL A 401 20.15 21.71 28.00
CA VAL A 401 19.81 21.78 26.56
C VAL A 401 20.18 20.47 25.84
N PHE A 402 21.36 19.89 26.14
CA PHE A 402 21.76 18.59 25.62
C PHE A 402 20.75 17.49 25.99
N VAL A 403 20.37 17.39 27.27
CA VAL A 403 19.42 16.37 27.76
C VAL A 403 18.04 16.55 27.11
N ILE A 404 17.56 17.78 27.01
CA ILE A 404 16.29 18.09 26.33
C ILE A 404 16.33 17.60 24.88
N CYS A 405 17.37 17.99 24.13
CA CYS A 405 17.48 17.63 22.72
C CYS A 405 17.61 16.11 22.54
N PHE A 406 18.32 15.42 23.43
CA PHE A 406 18.41 13.96 23.44
C PHE A 406 17.03 13.32 23.62
N CYS A 407 16.28 13.72 24.66
CA CYS A 407 14.97 13.12 24.97
C CYS A 407 13.92 13.41 23.90
N ILE A 408 13.85 14.66 23.43
CA ILE A 408 12.90 15.06 22.37
C ILE A 408 13.20 14.33 21.07
N THR A 409 14.48 14.29 20.66
CA THR A 409 14.90 13.59 19.44
C THR A 409 14.59 12.09 19.51
N SER A 410 14.82 11.47 20.66
CA SER A 410 14.49 10.06 20.87
C SER A 410 12.99 9.81 20.73
N ALA A 411 12.17 10.60 21.41
CA ALA A 411 10.71 10.50 21.33
C ALA A 411 10.19 10.71 19.89
N TYR A 412 10.68 11.75 19.21
CA TYR A 412 10.36 12.05 17.81
C TYR A 412 10.71 10.89 16.88
N ASN A 413 11.93 10.34 16.99
CA ASN A 413 12.37 9.24 16.15
C ASN A 413 11.50 7.99 16.32
N VAL A 414 11.11 7.64 17.56
CA VAL A 414 10.22 6.49 17.82
C VAL A 414 8.84 6.70 17.19
N MET A 415 8.25 7.88 17.35
CA MET A 415 6.93 8.17 16.75
C MET A 415 7.01 8.19 15.22
N ASN A 416 8.09 8.74 14.65
CA ASN A 416 8.32 8.75 13.21
C ASN A 416 8.40 7.31 12.64
N VAL A 417 9.14 6.41 13.32
CA VAL A 417 9.18 4.98 12.99
C VAL A 417 7.79 4.36 13.05
N LEU A 418 7.02 4.65 14.11
CA LEU A 418 5.68 4.10 14.28
C LEU A 418 4.72 4.56 13.18
N ILE A 419 4.77 5.82 12.76
CA ILE A 419 3.92 6.33 11.66
C ILE A 419 4.22 5.56 10.36
N VAL A 420 5.50 5.32 10.06
CA VAL A 420 5.92 4.54 8.88
C VAL A 420 5.51 3.06 9.00
N ASP A 421 5.58 2.47 10.20
CA ASP A 421 5.10 1.11 10.44
C ASP A 421 3.57 0.99 10.31
N LEU A 422 2.80 2.02 10.70
CA LEU A 422 1.34 2.04 10.60
C LEU A 422 0.81 2.31 9.18
N TYR A 423 1.60 2.99 8.34
CA TYR A 423 1.18 3.39 6.98
C TYR A 423 2.29 3.13 5.95
N TYR A 424 2.62 1.84 5.79
CA TYR A 424 3.78 1.38 5.04
C TYR A 424 3.61 1.36 3.51
N GLU A 425 2.37 1.39 3.00
CA GLU A 425 2.07 1.29 1.57
C GLU A 425 2.34 2.60 0.82
N THR A 426 2.00 3.72 1.45
CA THR A 426 2.27 5.07 0.95
C THR A 426 3.01 5.86 2.04
N PRO A 427 4.27 5.49 2.33
CA PRO A 427 5.03 6.06 3.43
C PRO A 427 5.34 7.54 3.17
N ALA A 428 5.54 7.97 1.92
CA ALA A 428 5.79 9.38 1.61
C ALA A 428 4.58 10.27 1.93
N THR A 429 3.37 9.81 1.60
CA THR A 429 2.11 10.49 1.95
C THR A 429 1.92 10.62 3.47
N ALA A 430 2.25 9.59 4.26
CA ALA A 430 2.19 9.66 5.72
C ALA A 430 3.22 10.64 6.32
N MET A 431 4.43 10.66 5.75
CA MET A 431 5.49 11.59 6.17
C MET A 431 5.18 13.03 5.78
N ALA A 432 4.50 13.23 4.66
CA ALA A 432 3.97 14.53 4.27
C ALA A 432 2.92 15.05 5.28
N ALA A 433 1.98 14.19 5.70
CA ALA A 433 1.01 14.52 6.75
C ALA A 433 1.70 14.89 8.07
N ASN A 434 2.75 14.14 8.45
CA ASN A 434 3.57 14.43 9.62
C ASN A 434 4.21 15.82 9.56
N ASN A 435 4.77 16.21 8.42
CA ASN A 435 5.35 17.54 8.22
C ASN A 435 4.30 18.65 8.30
N LEU A 436 3.09 18.43 7.79
CA LEU A 436 2.00 19.40 7.89
C LEU A 436 1.61 19.65 9.36
N VAL A 437 1.38 18.59 10.13
CA VAL A 437 0.99 18.70 11.55
C VAL A 437 2.09 19.38 12.36
N ARG A 438 3.34 18.99 12.11
CA ARG A 438 4.53 19.58 12.73
C ARG A 438 4.55 21.10 12.59
N ILE A 439 4.27 21.60 11.39
CA ILE A 439 4.27 23.04 11.12
C ILE A 439 3.03 23.71 11.68
N GLY A 440 1.85 23.08 11.55
CA GLY A 440 0.60 23.59 12.14
C GLY A 440 0.72 23.84 13.64
N VAL A 441 1.36 22.93 14.38
CA VAL A 441 1.57 23.06 15.82
C VAL A 441 2.66 24.09 16.16
N GLN A 442 3.69 24.25 15.31
CA GLN A 442 4.77 25.22 15.52
C GLN A 442 4.26 26.65 15.70
N TRP A 443 3.22 27.09 14.99
CA TRP A 443 2.66 28.45 15.08
C TRP A 443 2.23 28.87 16.50
N THR A 444 2.01 27.90 17.40
CA THR A 444 1.56 28.14 18.77
C THR A 444 2.70 28.26 19.79
N TYR A 445 3.94 28.54 19.33
CA TYR A 445 5.22 28.61 20.09
C TYR A 445 5.12 29.02 21.58
N CYS A 446 4.32 30.01 21.93
CA CYS A 446 4.20 30.53 23.29
C CYS A 446 3.48 29.60 24.29
N LEU A 447 2.76 28.57 23.84
CA LEU A 447 1.97 27.67 24.72
C LEU A 447 2.62 26.29 24.93
N VAL A 448 3.65 25.93 24.15
CA VAL A 448 4.01 24.53 23.89
C VAL A 448 4.74 23.81 25.05
N SER A 449 5.41 24.53 25.95
CA SER A 449 6.19 23.92 27.04
C SER A 449 5.32 23.07 28.00
N GLY A 450 4.07 23.47 28.24
CA GLY A 450 3.09 22.68 29.01
C GLY A 450 2.29 21.67 28.19
N VAL A 451 2.22 21.84 26.86
CA VAL A 451 1.36 21.04 25.97
C VAL A 451 1.90 19.64 25.72
N ILE A 452 3.22 19.42 25.87
CA ILE A 452 3.79 18.07 25.74
C ILE A 452 3.19 17.08 26.76
N VAL A 453 2.76 17.55 27.94
CA VAL A 453 2.07 16.74 28.95
C VAL A 453 0.67 16.32 28.47
N LEU A 454 -0.02 17.18 27.71
CA LEU A 454 -1.37 16.91 27.17
C LEU A 454 -1.36 15.80 26.11
N VAL A 455 -0.21 15.49 25.54
CA VAL A 455 -0.04 14.41 24.55
C VAL A 455 0.12 13.03 25.18
N LEU A 456 0.61 12.95 26.44
CA LEU A 456 0.79 11.69 27.15
C LEU A 456 -0.48 10.80 27.19
N PRO A 457 -1.69 11.31 27.49
CA PRO A 457 -2.90 10.49 27.45
C PRO A 457 -3.24 9.99 26.03
N LEU A 458 -2.92 10.76 24.99
CA LEU A 458 -3.14 10.33 23.60
C LEU A 458 -2.25 9.14 23.24
N LEU A 459 -0.95 9.23 23.58
CA LEU A 459 -0.01 8.14 23.39
C LEU A 459 -0.35 6.92 24.27
N GLY A 460 -0.85 7.15 25.50
CA GLY A 460 -1.38 6.10 26.37
C GLY A 460 -2.57 5.37 25.75
N ALA A 461 -3.49 6.10 25.10
CA ALA A 461 -4.61 5.49 24.39
C ALA A 461 -4.15 4.63 23.21
N VAL A 462 -3.16 5.09 22.43
CA VAL A 462 -2.57 4.30 21.33
C VAL A 462 -1.83 3.08 21.87
N TYR A 463 -1.10 3.21 22.97
CA TYR A 463 -0.41 2.09 23.63
C TYR A 463 -1.38 0.98 24.06
N LEU A 464 -2.50 1.36 24.69
CA LEU A 464 -3.45 0.40 25.24
C LEU A 464 -4.41 -0.17 24.18
N ARG A 465 -4.89 0.66 23.25
CA ARG A 465 -6.00 0.31 22.33
C ARG A 465 -5.62 0.30 20.85
N GLY A 466 -4.43 0.78 20.47
CA GLY A 466 -4.02 0.93 19.07
C GLY A 466 -4.10 -0.37 18.28
N TRP A 467 -3.58 -1.45 18.85
CA TRP A 467 -3.62 -2.77 18.22
C TRP A 467 -5.06 -3.27 17.96
N ALA A 468 -5.95 -3.10 18.94
CA ALA A 468 -7.35 -3.50 18.80
C ALA A 468 -8.09 -2.67 17.73
N TRP A 469 -7.80 -1.37 17.62
CA TRP A 469 -8.37 -0.52 16.56
C TRP A 469 -7.92 -0.96 15.17
N ARG A 470 -6.65 -1.32 15.00
CA ARG A 470 -6.11 -1.78 13.72
C ARG A 470 -6.69 -3.13 13.31
N LYS A 471 -6.75 -4.09 14.24
CA LYS A 471 -7.36 -5.41 13.98
C LYS A 471 -8.81 -5.27 13.50
N ARG A 472 -9.60 -4.43 14.19
CA ARG A 472 -10.99 -4.17 13.81
C ARG A 472 -11.13 -3.49 12.45
N ALA A 473 -10.18 -2.64 12.05
CA ALA A 473 -10.21 -2.00 10.73
C ALA A 473 -10.03 -3.04 9.61
N VAL A 474 -9.07 -3.95 9.77
CA VAL A 474 -8.83 -5.06 8.82
C VAL A 474 -10.05 -5.97 8.73
N GLU A 475 -10.67 -6.31 9.86
CA GLU A 475 -11.90 -7.12 9.90
C GLU A 475 -13.07 -6.45 9.14
N ILE A 476 -13.22 -5.12 9.26
CA ILE A 476 -14.25 -4.36 8.53
C ILE A 476 -13.97 -4.31 7.03
N GLU A 477 -12.70 -4.14 6.62
CA GLU A 477 -12.31 -4.16 5.21
C GLU A 477 -12.57 -5.53 4.57
N ALA A 478 -12.19 -6.62 5.25
CA ALA A 478 -12.49 -7.98 4.81
C ALA A 478 -14.01 -8.20 4.66
N GLN A 479 -14.83 -7.71 5.60
CA GLN A 479 -16.28 -7.78 5.49
C GLN A 479 -16.84 -6.97 4.31
N ARG A 480 -16.26 -5.81 4.00
CA ARG A 480 -16.66 -5.00 2.84
C ARG A 480 -16.33 -5.68 1.53
N GLU A 481 -15.15 -6.31 1.43
CA GLU A 481 -14.77 -7.10 0.25
C GLU A 481 -15.77 -8.25 0.03
N ILE A 482 -16.15 -8.96 1.08
CA ILE A 482 -17.17 -10.02 1.02
C ILE A 482 -18.54 -9.48 0.53
N ILE A 483 -18.98 -8.32 1.05
CA ILE A 483 -20.25 -7.70 0.64
C ILE A 483 -20.18 -7.24 -0.82
N GLN A 484 -19.06 -6.64 -1.23
CA GLN A 484 -18.86 -6.16 -2.59
C GLN A 484 -18.76 -7.31 -3.59
N ASP A 485 -18.11 -8.40 -3.23
CA ASP A 485 -18.07 -9.61 -4.05
C ASP A 485 -19.46 -10.22 -4.23
N ARG A 486 -20.29 -10.21 -3.16
CA ARG A 486 -21.70 -10.61 -3.23
C ARG A 486 -22.49 -9.75 -4.22
N GLU A 487 -22.39 -8.43 -4.15
CA GLU A 487 -23.10 -7.52 -5.09
C GLU A 487 -22.60 -7.63 -6.53
N THR A 488 -21.29 -7.78 -6.72
CA THR A 488 -20.66 -7.94 -8.05
C THR A 488 -21.13 -9.24 -8.70
N SER A 489 -21.29 -10.31 -7.93
CA SER A 489 -21.80 -11.60 -8.40
C SER A 489 -23.22 -11.49 -8.98
N TYR A 490 -24.12 -10.78 -8.30
CA TYR A 490 -25.46 -10.53 -8.82
C TYR A 490 -25.43 -9.67 -10.10
N LEU A 491 -24.54 -8.67 -10.15
CA LEU A 491 -24.41 -7.76 -11.28
C LEU A 491 -23.79 -8.43 -12.52
N THR A 492 -22.78 -9.28 -12.35
CA THR A 492 -22.13 -10.01 -13.46
C THR A 492 -23.10 -10.97 -14.14
N VAL A 493 -23.92 -11.70 -13.36
CA VAL A 493 -24.98 -12.54 -13.93
C VAL A 493 -26.03 -11.66 -14.64
N LEU A 494 -26.42 -10.51 -14.07
CA LEU A 494 -27.31 -9.55 -14.72
C LEU A 494 -26.75 -9.03 -16.06
N ILE A 495 -25.46 -8.66 -16.12
CA ILE A 495 -24.81 -8.16 -17.34
C ILE A 495 -24.73 -9.25 -18.42
N LEU A 496 -24.33 -10.48 -18.05
CA LEU A 496 -24.31 -11.63 -18.96
C LEU A 496 -25.66 -11.85 -19.66
N PHE A 497 -26.78 -11.60 -18.98
CA PHE A 497 -28.13 -11.77 -19.55
C PHE A 497 -28.74 -10.50 -20.17
N ASN A 498 -28.37 -9.30 -19.73
CA ASN A 498 -28.93 -8.04 -20.24
C ASN A 498 -28.30 -7.65 -21.59
N ASP A 499 -27.01 -7.94 -21.81
CA ASP A 499 -26.35 -7.77 -23.13
C ASP A 499 -26.82 -8.79 -24.17
N MET A 500 -27.57 -9.82 -23.75
CA MET A 500 -28.01 -10.92 -24.59
C MET A 500 -29.15 -10.55 -25.56
N TYR A 501 -29.86 -9.43 -25.33
CA TYR A 501 -31.05 -9.04 -26.11
C TYR A 501 -31.15 -7.56 -26.56
N SER A 502 -30.05 -6.79 -26.60
CA SER A 502 -30.02 -5.47 -27.27
C SER A 502 -28.62 -5.03 -27.69
N PRO A 503 -28.34 -4.78 -28.99
CA PRO A 503 -27.07 -4.17 -29.41
C PRO A 503 -26.95 -2.67 -29.10
N THR A 504 -27.94 -2.03 -28.44
CA THR A 504 -28.02 -0.55 -28.36
C THR A 504 -28.18 0.04 -26.96
N ALA A 505 -27.92 -0.71 -25.88
CA ALA A 505 -28.15 -0.22 -24.52
C ALA A 505 -26.88 0.30 -23.82
N ILE A 506 -26.32 1.42 -24.30
CA ILE A 506 -25.50 2.30 -23.45
C ILE A 506 -26.29 3.59 -23.24
N LEU A 507 -27.06 3.67 -22.15
CA LEU A 507 -27.52 4.87 -21.42
C LEU A 507 -28.90 4.62 -20.74
N PRO A 508 -29.03 4.75 -19.41
CA PRO A 508 -30.33 4.96 -18.80
C PRO A 508 -30.53 6.45 -18.54
N LEU A 509 -31.09 7.16 -19.52
CA LEU A 509 -31.78 8.43 -19.31
C LEU A 509 -32.87 8.56 -20.38
N LEU A 510 -34.13 8.45 -19.93
CA LEU A 510 -35.37 8.80 -20.64
C LEU A 510 -35.84 7.86 -21.77
N TRP A 511 -36.77 6.93 -21.49
CA TRP A 511 -38.15 6.92 -22.03
C TRP A 511 -38.91 5.62 -21.63
N PRO A 512 -40.22 5.69 -21.32
CA PRO A 512 -41.00 4.53 -20.89
C PRO A 512 -41.74 3.86 -22.05
N THR A 513 -41.21 2.76 -22.59
CA THR A 513 -42.00 1.78 -23.36
C THR A 513 -41.48 0.35 -23.13
N GLY A 514 -41.82 -0.21 -21.98
CA GLY A 514 -42.77 -1.33 -21.95
C GLY A 514 -42.42 -2.71 -22.53
N GLN A 515 -41.14 -3.10 -22.68
CA GLN A 515 -40.77 -4.53 -22.75
C GLN A 515 -39.54 -4.80 -21.90
N PHE A 516 -39.76 -4.94 -20.59
CA PHE A 516 -38.74 -5.42 -19.67
C PHE A 516 -38.59 -6.93 -19.82
N PHE A 517 -37.34 -7.39 -19.90
CA PHE A 517 -36.97 -8.80 -19.86
C PHE A 517 -37.51 -9.44 -18.58
N HIS A 518 -38.25 -10.55 -18.71
CA HIS A 518 -38.66 -11.35 -17.55
C HIS A 518 -37.50 -12.29 -17.17
N TRP A 519 -36.78 -11.92 -16.10
CA TRP A 519 -35.82 -12.78 -15.38
C TRP A 519 -36.46 -14.13 -15.01
N PRO A 520 -35.69 -15.22 -14.76
CA PRO A 520 -36.25 -16.47 -14.25
C PRO A 520 -37.26 -16.19 -13.15
N SER A 521 -38.51 -16.57 -13.42
CA SER A 521 -39.65 -16.28 -12.56
C SER A 521 -39.56 -17.00 -11.21
N HIS A 522 -38.64 -17.96 -11.08
CA HIS A 522 -38.51 -18.84 -9.92
C HIS A 522 -37.05 -19.07 -9.50
N GLN A 523 -36.84 -19.22 -8.20
CA GLN A 523 -35.61 -19.76 -7.64
C GLN A 523 -35.58 -21.28 -7.89
N LEU A 524 -34.42 -21.78 -8.32
CA LEU A 524 -34.22 -23.22 -8.54
C LEU A 524 -33.77 -23.88 -7.24
N ASP A 525 -34.61 -24.72 -6.65
CA ASP A 525 -34.23 -25.43 -5.43
C ASP A 525 -33.36 -26.64 -5.77
N ILE A 526 -32.11 -26.61 -5.32
CA ILE A 526 -31.09 -27.64 -5.56
C ILE A 526 -30.46 -28.02 -4.22
N ARG A 527 -30.11 -29.30 -4.04
CA ARG A 527 -29.26 -29.77 -2.94
C ARG A 527 -28.31 -30.86 -3.40
N TYR A 528 -27.17 -31.02 -2.76
CA TYR A 528 -26.36 -32.21 -2.93
C TYR A 528 -26.85 -33.32 -1.98
N PRO A 529 -26.70 -34.62 -2.32
CA PRO A 529 -27.11 -35.73 -1.47
C PRO A 529 -26.57 -35.59 -0.04
N ASN A 530 -27.44 -35.74 0.96
CA ASN A 530 -27.16 -35.55 2.40
C ASN A 530 -26.86 -34.10 2.84
N GLY A 531 -26.95 -33.10 1.95
CA GLY A 531 -26.76 -31.69 2.25
C GLY A 531 -28.08 -30.90 2.39
N PRO A 532 -28.02 -29.64 2.90
CA PRO A 532 -29.16 -28.73 2.92
C PRO A 532 -29.51 -28.21 1.52
N TRP A 533 -30.74 -27.70 1.36
CA TRP A 533 -31.12 -26.94 0.16
C TRP A 533 -30.27 -25.68 0.02
N ILE A 534 -29.71 -25.49 -1.16
CA ILE A 534 -28.80 -24.39 -1.48
C ILE A 534 -29.59 -23.08 -1.52
N THR A 535 -29.22 -22.15 -0.66
CA THR A 535 -29.70 -20.76 -0.74
C THR A 535 -28.75 -19.94 -1.63
N PRO A 536 -29.25 -18.95 -2.38
CA PRO A 536 -28.39 -18.15 -3.25
C PRO A 536 -27.23 -17.49 -2.50
N GLY A 537 -25.99 -17.81 -2.91
CA GLY A 537 -24.76 -17.33 -2.28
C GLY A 537 -24.34 -18.10 -1.02
N MET A 538 -24.94 -19.25 -0.75
CA MET A 538 -24.49 -20.17 0.29
C MET A 538 -23.05 -20.64 0.00
N GLU A 539 -22.22 -20.72 1.03
CA GLU A 539 -20.90 -21.34 0.93
C GLU A 539 -21.03 -22.87 1.05
N LEU A 540 -20.40 -23.59 0.13
CA LEU A 540 -20.31 -25.05 0.14
C LEU A 540 -18.86 -25.49 0.04
N ASP A 541 -18.50 -26.52 0.79
CA ASP A 541 -17.23 -27.21 0.56
C ASP A 541 -17.33 -27.98 -0.76
N ILE A 542 -16.39 -27.74 -1.69
CA ILE A 542 -16.41 -28.41 -3.00
C ILE A 542 -16.33 -29.94 -2.87
N ARG A 543 -15.80 -30.47 -1.77
CA ARG A 543 -15.74 -31.93 -1.51
C ARG A 543 -17.12 -32.56 -1.35
N ASP A 544 -18.10 -31.78 -0.91
CA ASP A 544 -19.49 -32.23 -0.75
C ASP A 544 -20.26 -32.20 -2.09
N THR A 545 -19.63 -31.69 -3.14
CA THR A 545 -20.23 -31.50 -4.48
C THR A 545 -19.76 -32.56 -5.50
N ASN A 546 -19.22 -33.69 -5.02
CA ASN A 546 -18.68 -34.75 -5.88
C ASN A 546 -19.74 -35.58 -6.62
N THR A 547 -21.00 -35.50 -6.18
CA THR A 547 -22.14 -36.23 -6.75
C THR A 547 -23.10 -35.29 -7.45
N LEU A 548 -23.91 -35.83 -8.35
CA LEU A 548 -24.96 -35.06 -9.02
C LEU A 548 -25.94 -34.46 -7.99
N PRO A 549 -26.36 -33.20 -8.19
CA PRO A 549 -27.31 -32.58 -7.29
C PRO A 549 -28.74 -33.11 -7.50
N GLU A 550 -29.53 -33.08 -6.44
CA GLU A 550 -30.98 -33.28 -6.46
C GLU A 550 -31.68 -31.95 -6.73
N ILE A 551 -32.56 -31.93 -7.73
CA ILE A 551 -33.31 -30.74 -8.16
C ILE A 551 -34.78 -30.93 -7.78
N ASN A 552 -35.36 -29.96 -7.09
CA ASN A 552 -36.78 -29.97 -6.74
C ASN A 552 -37.63 -29.67 -7.98
N SER A 553 -38.61 -30.53 -8.26
CA SER A 553 -39.52 -30.37 -9.40
C SER A 553 -40.77 -29.54 -9.07
N ALA A 554 -40.97 -29.10 -7.82
CA ALA A 554 -42.18 -28.39 -7.37
C ALA A 554 -42.49 -27.14 -8.20
N ALA A 555 -41.47 -26.33 -8.52
CA ALA A 555 -41.61 -25.09 -9.30
C ALA A 555 -41.73 -25.31 -10.82
N LEU A 556 -41.60 -26.55 -11.31
CA LEU A 556 -41.60 -26.88 -12.74
C LEU A 556 -43.00 -27.27 -13.24
N LYS A 557 -43.28 -26.94 -14.51
CA LYS A 557 -44.56 -27.24 -15.18
C LYS A 557 -44.56 -28.69 -15.68
N CYS A 558 -45.70 -29.36 -15.57
CA CYS A 558 -45.91 -30.70 -16.13
C CYS A 558 -45.81 -30.70 -17.66
N ASN A 559 -45.38 -31.82 -18.24
CA ASN A 559 -45.29 -32.05 -19.70
C ASN A 559 -44.43 -31.01 -20.44
N LYS A 560 -43.43 -30.44 -19.77
CA LYS A 560 -42.38 -29.63 -20.38
C LYS A 560 -41.03 -30.31 -20.20
N GLU A 561 -40.19 -30.17 -21.22
CA GLU A 561 -38.78 -30.56 -21.16
C GLU A 561 -37.93 -29.35 -20.78
N TYR A 562 -36.84 -29.62 -20.06
CA TYR A 562 -35.91 -28.62 -19.56
C TYR A 562 -34.47 -29.06 -19.83
N ILE A 563 -33.59 -28.07 -19.96
CA ILE A 563 -32.14 -28.25 -19.99
C ILE A 563 -31.52 -27.44 -18.85
N ILE A 564 -30.60 -28.06 -18.11
CA ILE A 564 -29.84 -27.38 -17.05
C ILE A 564 -28.38 -27.22 -17.48
N LEU A 565 -27.79 -26.06 -17.17
CA LEU A 565 -26.37 -25.77 -17.27
C LEU A 565 -25.80 -25.51 -15.88
N PHE A 566 -24.61 -26.05 -15.62
CA PHE A 566 -23.84 -25.82 -14.42
C PHE A 566 -22.46 -25.27 -14.80
N ILE A 567 -22.15 -24.07 -14.33
CA ILE A 567 -21.06 -23.26 -14.86
C ILE A 567 -20.25 -22.65 -13.71
N ASP A 568 -18.93 -22.63 -13.84
CA ASP A 568 -18.01 -21.85 -13.00
C ASP A 568 -17.70 -20.52 -13.71
N LEU A 569 -17.97 -19.41 -13.03
CA LEU A 569 -17.75 -18.05 -13.55
C LEU A 569 -16.32 -17.54 -13.31
N ASP A 570 -15.59 -18.13 -12.37
CA ASP A 570 -14.33 -17.60 -11.85
C ASP A 570 -13.14 -18.52 -12.15
N ALA A 571 -13.29 -19.39 -13.14
CA ALA A 571 -12.23 -20.34 -13.47
C ALA A 571 -11.02 -19.59 -14.02
N ILE A 572 -9.84 -19.89 -13.48
CA ILE A 572 -8.58 -19.32 -13.97
C ILE A 572 -7.86 -20.35 -14.83
N LEU A 573 -7.56 -20.00 -16.07
CA LEU A 573 -6.80 -20.85 -16.99
C LEU A 573 -5.39 -21.10 -16.42
N PRO A 574 -4.99 -22.37 -16.19
CA PRO A 574 -3.70 -22.71 -15.62
C PRO A 574 -2.54 -22.05 -16.38
N GLY A 575 -1.68 -21.32 -15.66
CA GLY A 575 -0.48 -20.67 -16.22
C GLY A 575 -0.69 -19.34 -16.96
N THR A 576 -1.92 -18.83 -17.06
CA THR A 576 -2.19 -17.60 -17.85
C THR A 576 -2.79 -16.43 -17.06
N HIS A 577 -3.23 -16.64 -15.81
CA HIS A 577 -4.00 -15.65 -15.02
C HIS A 577 -5.25 -15.10 -15.73
N ILE A 578 -5.70 -15.74 -16.81
CA ILE A 578 -6.90 -15.35 -17.54
C ILE A 578 -8.11 -15.98 -16.84
N GLU A 579 -9.02 -15.14 -16.36
CA GLU A 579 -10.34 -15.56 -15.88
C GLU A 579 -11.20 -15.98 -17.08
N THR A 580 -11.90 -17.10 -16.94
CA THR A 580 -12.74 -17.70 -17.97
C THR A 580 -13.93 -18.42 -17.37
N VAL A 581 -14.90 -18.74 -18.21
CA VAL A 581 -16.10 -19.48 -17.85
C VAL A 581 -15.88 -20.95 -18.22
N ILE A 582 -16.14 -21.87 -17.28
CA ILE A 582 -16.06 -23.33 -17.52
C ILE A 582 -17.44 -23.96 -17.38
N LEU A 583 -17.84 -24.77 -18.37
CA LEU A 583 -19.02 -25.63 -18.26
C LEU A 583 -18.69 -26.90 -17.46
N HIS A 584 -19.23 -27.03 -16.26
CA HIS A 584 -19.04 -28.20 -15.41
C HIS A 584 -20.00 -29.34 -15.76
N TRP A 585 -21.25 -29.03 -16.08
CA TRP A 585 -22.26 -30.03 -16.42
C TRP A 585 -23.39 -29.44 -17.27
N TYR A 586 -23.97 -30.25 -18.14
CA TYR A 586 -25.26 -29.98 -18.76
C TYR A 586 -26.07 -31.27 -18.87
N GLN A 587 -27.39 -31.13 -18.78
CA GLN A 587 -28.34 -32.23 -18.95
C GLN A 587 -29.59 -31.73 -19.66
N ALA A 588 -29.88 -32.30 -20.83
CA ALA A 588 -31.12 -32.08 -21.58
C ALA A 588 -32.19 -33.15 -21.27
N GLY A 589 -33.43 -32.91 -21.68
CA GLY A 589 -34.53 -33.88 -21.53
C GLY A 589 -35.02 -34.05 -20.09
N LEU A 590 -34.73 -33.08 -19.21
CA LEU A 590 -35.25 -33.08 -17.86
C LEU A 590 -36.76 -32.84 -17.92
N SER A 591 -37.55 -33.73 -17.32
CA SER A 591 -39.01 -33.57 -17.30
C SER A 591 -39.57 -33.88 -15.92
N LYS A 592 -40.68 -33.22 -15.60
CA LYS A 592 -41.42 -33.46 -14.36
C LYS A 592 -42.48 -34.53 -14.60
N ASN A 593 -42.32 -35.69 -13.97
CA ASN A 593 -43.32 -36.75 -13.98
C ASN A 593 -44.46 -36.43 -13.00
N CYS A 594 -45.55 -35.86 -13.50
CA CYS A 594 -46.70 -35.46 -12.67
C CYS A 594 -47.63 -36.61 -12.28
N THR A 595 -47.26 -37.86 -12.59
CA THR A 595 -48.00 -39.06 -12.16
C THR A 595 -47.45 -39.69 -10.89
N GLN A 596 -46.23 -39.31 -10.48
CA GLN A 596 -45.60 -39.72 -9.22
C GLN A 596 -45.54 -38.52 -8.27
N ASP A 597 -45.86 -38.72 -6.99
CA ASP A 597 -45.73 -37.71 -5.92
C ASP A 597 -44.26 -37.46 -5.49
N SER A 598 -43.30 -37.70 -6.38
CA SER A 598 -41.88 -37.44 -6.09
C SER A 598 -41.61 -35.92 -6.19
N PRO A 599 -41.02 -35.30 -5.15
CA PRO A 599 -40.64 -33.88 -5.19
C PRO A 599 -39.38 -33.62 -6.03
N LEU A 600 -38.74 -34.66 -6.56
CA LEU A 600 -37.50 -34.55 -7.33
C LEU A 600 -37.77 -34.67 -8.84
N ILE A 601 -36.91 -34.07 -9.64
CA ILE A 601 -36.93 -34.25 -11.10
C ILE A 601 -36.33 -35.60 -11.48
N ASP A 602 -36.91 -36.26 -12.48
CA ASP A 602 -36.34 -37.48 -13.04
C ASP A 602 -35.17 -37.09 -13.95
N ILE A 603 -33.94 -37.45 -13.54
CA ILE A 603 -32.74 -37.29 -14.37
C ILE A 603 -32.59 -38.58 -15.21
N PRO A 604 -32.62 -38.50 -16.55
CA PRO A 604 -32.49 -39.69 -17.41
C PRO A 604 -31.20 -40.47 -17.13
N ASN A 605 -31.27 -41.81 -17.18
CA ASN A 605 -30.10 -42.68 -17.01
C ASN A 605 -29.01 -42.35 -18.06
N HIS A 606 -27.75 -42.31 -17.62
CA HIS A 606 -26.59 -41.97 -18.45
C HIS A 606 -26.57 -42.73 -19.80
N GLY A 607 -26.70 -41.98 -20.90
CA GLY A 607 -26.29 -42.44 -22.23
C GLY A 607 -27.32 -43.17 -23.09
N SER A 608 -28.63 -42.92 -22.94
CA SER A 608 -29.57 -43.28 -24.01
C SER A 608 -29.37 -42.34 -25.22
N GLU A 609 -29.40 -42.88 -26.44
CA GLU A 609 -29.25 -42.11 -27.69
C GLU A 609 -30.26 -40.95 -27.81
N GLU A 610 -31.38 -40.99 -27.06
CA GLU A 610 -32.45 -39.99 -27.10
C GLU A 610 -32.21 -38.72 -26.26
N HIS A 611 -31.31 -38.72 -25.26
CA HIS A 611 -31.09 -37.58 -24.36
C HIS A 611 -29.60 -37.30 -24.08
N PRO A 612 -28.98 -36.35 -24.80
CA PRO A 612 -27.55 -36.10 -24.69
C PRO A 612 -27.15 -35.39 -23.37
N THR A 613 -26.05 -35.83 -22.77
CA THR A 613 -25.55 -35.33 -21.48
C THR A 613 -24.04 -35.12 -21.51
N ALA A 614 -23.53 -34.07 -20.86
CA ALA A 614 -22.12 -34.00 -20.51
C ALA A 614 -21.88 -34.83 -19.24
N PRO A 615 -20.72 -35.52 -19.11
CA PRO A 615 -20.31 -36.03 -17.82
C PRO A 615 -20.21 -34.86 -16.82
N TYR A 616 -20.80 -35.06 -15.63
CA TYR A 616 -20.73 -34.14 -14.51
C TYR A 616 -19.28 -34.06 -14.03
N ILE A 617 -18.73 -32.85 -14.02
CA ILE A 617 -17.41 -32.57 -13.46
C ILE A 617 -17.63 -31.78 -12.18
N ALA A 618 -17.32 -32.39 -11.05
CA ALA A 618 -17.43 -31.72 -9.75
C ALA A 618 -16.58 -30.43 -9.71
N PRO A 619 -17.03 -29.40 -8.99
CA PRO A 619 -16.23 -28.23 -8.62
C PRO A 619 -14.82 -28.59 -8.16
N ARG A 620 -13.81 -27.90 -8.70
CA ARG A 620 -12.37 -28.14 -8.41
C ARG A 620 -11.63 -26.83 -8.17
N ALA A 621 -12.24 -25.93 -7.40
CA ALA A 621 -11.62 -24.68 -7.01
C ALA A 621 -10.26 -24.95 -6.31
N PRO A 622 -9.20 -24.20 -6.63
CA PRO A 622 -7.92 -24.30 -5.93
C PRO A 622 -8.05 -24.06 -4.42
N PRO A 623 -7.14 -24.58 -3.59
CA PRO A 623 -7.18 -24.39 -2.14
C PRO A 623 -7.21 -22.91 -1.77
N ASN A 624 -8.05 -22.53 -0.80
CA ASN A 624 -8.22 -21.14 -0.34
C ASN A 624 -8.73 -20.15 -1.39
N THR A 625 -9.36 -20.63 -2.46
CA THR A 625 -10.09 -19.77 -3.41
C THR A 625 -11.60 -19.88 -3.20
N HIS A 626 -12.30 -18.86 -3.68
CA HIS A 626 -13.75 -18.80 -3.72
C HIS A 626 -14.15 -18.71 -5.18
N HIS A 627 -14.81 -19.75 -5.69
CA HIS A 627 -15.33 -19.77 -7.06
C HIS A 627 -16.87 -19.74 -7.02
N ARG A 628 -17.48 -18.96 -7.91
CA ARG A 628 -18.93 -18.85 -8.03
C ARG A 628 -19.45 -19.83 -9.06
N TYR A 629 -20.28 -20.74 -8.58
CA TYR A 629 -20.90 -21.76 -9.41
C TYR A 629 -22.39 -21.47 -9.59
N VAL A 630 -22.85 -21.49 -10.84
CA VAL A 630 -24.21 -21.11 -11.21
C VAL A 630 -24.92 -22.27 -11.90
N TYR A 631 -26.14 -22.56 -11.45
CA TYR A 631 -27.09 -23.43 -12.13
C TYR A 631 -28.14 -22.59 -12.86
N LEU A 632 -28.29 -22.84 -14.16
CA LEU A 632 -29.25 -22.18 -15.04
C LEU A 632 -30.17 -23.23 -15.65
N LEU A 633 -31.48 -23.08 -15.46
CA LEU A 633 -32.48 -23.98 -16.04
C LEU A 633 -33.24 -23.27 -17.16
N PHE A 634 -33.32 -23.89 -18.33
CA PHE A 634 -34.02 -23.37 -19.50
C PHE A 634 -35.16 -24.31 -19.89
N ALA A 635 -36.27 -23.76 -20.37
CA ALA A 635 -37.37 -24.55 -20.93
C ALA A 635 -37.10 -24.88 -22.40
N GLN A 636 -37.39 -26.12 -22.79
CA GLN A 636 -37.34 -26.59 -24.18
C GLN A 636 -38.78 -26.65 -24.70
N ASP A 637 -39.27 -25.57 -25.31
CA ASP A 637 -40.66 -25.44 -25.77
C ASP A 637 -40.92 -26.23 -27.08
N GLY A 638 -40.80 -27.55 -27.02
CA GLY A 638 -41.03 -28.46 -28.16
C GLY A 638 -39.90 -28.53 -29.19
N ARG A 639 -38.76 -27.87 -28.91
CA ARG A 639 -37.54 -27.95 -29.72
C ARG A 639 -36.63 -29.04 -29.17
N LYS A 640 -36.37 -30.08 -29.96
CA LYS A 640 -35.40 -31.12 -29.60
C LYS A 640 -34.00 -30.57 -29.72
N PHE A 641 -33.21 -30.75 -28.66
CA PHE A 641 -31.78 -30.43 -28.70
C PHE A 641 -31.11 -31.26 -29.79
N PRO A 642 -30.35 -30.67 -30.74
CA PRO A 642 -29.81 -31.43 -31.86
C PRO A 642 -28.80 -32.47 -31.37
N GLU A 643 -28.96 -33.73 -31.79
CA GLU A 643 -28.13 -34.87 -31.33
C GLU A 643 -26.63 -34.64 -31.57
N CYS A 644 -26.27 -33.92 -32.63
CA CYS A 644 -24.90 -33.57 -32.97
C CYS A 644 -24.16 -32.80 -31.84
N PHE A 645 -24.84 -32.00 -31.02
CA PHE A 645 -24.20 -31.22 -29.95
C PHE A 645 -23.67 -32.11 -28.81
N ALA A 646 -24.19 -33.32 -28.66
CA ALA A 646 -23.68 -34.34 -27.73
C ALA A 646 -22.20 -34.67 -27.98
N HIS A 647 -21.75 -34.51 -29.23
CA HIS A 647 -20.40 -34.82 -29.67
C HIS A 647 -19.49 -33.58 -29.80
N VAL A 648 -20.08 -32.37 -29.74
CA VAL A 648 -19.36 -31.09 -29.88
C VAL A 648 -18.71 -30.65 -28.57
N ILE A 649 -19.35 -30.95 -27.43
CA ILE A 649 -18.84 -30.54 -26.11
C ILE A 649 -17.82 -31.57 -25.60
N PRO A 650 -16.55 -31.18 -25.36
CA PRO A 650 -15.51 -32.10 -24.93
C PRO A 650 -15.80 -32.79 -23.57
N LYS A 651 -15.19 -33.96 -23.34
CA LYS A 651 -15.38 -34.72 -22.09
C LYS A 651 -14.51 -34.22 -20.92
N THR A 652 -13.44 -33.45 -21.18
CA THR A 652 -12.48 -32.99 -20.18
C THR A 652 -12.73 -31.54 -19.75
N ILE A 653 -12.39 -31.19 -18.50
CA ILE A 653 -12.58 -29.84 -17.93
C ILE A 653 -11.80 -28.78 -18.72
N ASP A 654 -10.55 -29.10 -19.04
CA ASP A 654 -9.62 -28.25 -19.77
C ASP A 654 -10.12 -27.84 -21.15
N ALA A 655 -10.91 -28.72 -21.77
CA ALA A 655 -11.48 -28.52 -23.09
C ALA A 655 -12.84 -27.80 -23.04
N ARG A 656 -13.43 -27.59 -21.85
CA ARG A 656 -14.67 -26.82 -21.63
C ARG A 656 -14.40 -25.39 -21.15
N ALA A 657 -13.14 -24.99 -21.05
CA ALA A 657 -12.73 -23.65 -20.67
C ALA A 657 -12.92 -22.65 -21.81
N GLY A 658 -13.49 -21.49 -21.48
CA GLY A 658 -13.94 -20.50 -22.46
C GLY A 658 -15.35 -20.79 -22.98
N PHE A 659 -16.18 -21.50 -22.21
CA PHE A 659 -17.56 -21.78 -22.61
C PHE A 659 -18.37 -20.49 -22.74
N ASP A 660 -18.84 -20.20 -23.96
CA ASP A 660 -19.72 -19.08 -24.23
C ASP A 660 -21.19 -19.52 -24.15
N VAL A 661 -21.85 -19.11 -23.07
CA VAL A 661 -23.28 -19.38 -22.83
C VAL A 661 -24.15 -18.81 -23.95
N ARG A 662 -23.76 -17.69 -24.56
CA ARG A 662 -24.51 -17.00 -25.61
C ARG A 662 -24.47 -17.77 -26.92
N GLU A 663 -23.28 -18.18 -27.35
CA GLU A 663 -23.14 -19.03 -28.54
C GLU A 663 -23.90 -20.33 -28.35
N PHE A 664 -23.83 -20.92 -27.15
CA PHE A 664 -24.59 -22.12 -26.82
C PHE A 664 -26.11 -21.92 -26.89
N MET A 665 -26.64 -20.86 -26.27
CA MET A 665 -28.07 -20.55 -26.31
C MET A 665 -28.57 -20.25 -27.72
N SER A 666 -27.79 -19.51 -28.51
CA SER A 666 -28.10 -19.21 -29.91
C SER A 666 -28.11 -20.48 -30.75
N ALA A 667 -27.13 -21.36 -30.56
CA ALA A 667 -26.99 -22.61 -31.30
C ALA A 667 -28.04 -23.66 -30.93
N ALA A 668 -28.42 -23.72 -29.64
CA ALA A 668 -29.46 -24.60 -29.12
C ALA A 668 -30.88 -24.00 -29.19
N GLU A 669 -31.00 -22.79 -29.74
CA GLU A 669 -32.23 -22.00 -29.83
C GLU A 669 -33.04 -21.89 -28.53
N LEU A 670 -32.35 -21.69 -27.40
CA LEU A 670 -32.95 -21.63 -26.07
C LEU A 670 -33.51 -20.23 -25.77
N SER A 671 -34.70 -20.20 -25.17
CA SER A 671 -35.25 -18.99 -24.54
C SER A 671 -34.46 -18.64 -23.27
N PRO A 672 -34.63 -17.44 -22.67
CA PRO A 672 -34.04 -17.10 -21.37
C PRO A 672 -34.32 -18.15 -20.27
N PRO A 673 -33.45 -18.26 -19.25
CA PRO A 673 -33.60 -19.27 -18.20
C PRO A 673 -34.88 -19.01 -17.40
N VAL A 674 -35.59 -20.10 -17.06
CA VAL A 674 -36.85 -20.08 -16.31
C VAL A 674 -36.64 -20.15 -14.80
N ALA A 675 -35.52 -20.72 -14.36
CA ALA A 675 -35.11 -20.77 -12.96
C ALA A 675 -33.58 -20.78 -12.84
N MET A 676 -33.05 -20.30 -11.72
CA MET A 676 -31.61 -20.36 -11.42
C MET A 676 -31.32 -20.47 -9.93
N ASN A 677 -30.10 -20.90 -9.61
CA ASN A 677 -29.52 -20.82 -8.27
C ASN A 677 -27.98 -20.76 -8.36
N TYR A 678 -27.31 -20.28 -7.33
CA TYR A 678 -25.85 -20.20 -7.30
C TYR A 678 -25.31 -20.35 -5.88
N PHE A 679 -24.07 -20.82 -5.77
CA PHE A 679 -23.36 -20.98 -4.52
C PHE A 679 -21.87 -20.61 -4.69
N VAL A 680 -21.19 -20.38 -3.56
CA VAL A 680 -19.75 -20.14 -3.54
C VAL A 680 -19.05 -21.43 -3.09
N GLY A 681 -18.28 -22.03 -3.98
CA GLY A 681 -17.50 -23.22 -3.68
C GLY A 681 -16.21 -22.85 -2.96
N ARG A 682 -15.96 -23.46 -1.81
CA ARG A 682 -14.74 -23.30 -1.00
C ARG A 682 -13.95 -24.59 -0.97
N HIS A 683 -12.63 -24.49 -1.10
CA HIS A 683 -11.73 -25.62 -0.88
C HIS A 683 -10.84 -25.38 0.34
N GLU A 684 -11.23 -25.95 1.49
CA GLU A 684 -10.38 -25.99 2.67
C GLU A 684 -9.46 -27.23 2.61
N PRO A 685 -8.13 -27.07 2.46
CA PRO A 685 -7.22 -28.22 2.37
C PRO A 685 -7.24 -29.03 3.67
N GLY A 686 -7.34 -30.36 3.56
CA GLY A 686 -7.20 -31.26 4.71
C GLY A 686 -5.77 -31.26 5.27
N HIS A 687 -5.58 -31.66 6.53
CA HIS A 687 -4.25 -31.88 7.10
C HIS A 687 -3.50 -32.97 6.30
N GLY A 688 -2.55 -32.55 5.46
CA GLY A 688 -1.66 -33.45 4.70
C GLY A 688 -1.96 -33.59 3.20
N GLU A 689 -2.98 -32.93 2.65
CA GLU A 689 -3.21 -32.92 1.20
C GLU A 689 -2.27 -31.92 0.50
N THR A 690 -1.42 -32.44 -0.39
CA THR A 690 -0.72 -31.63 -1.40
C THR A 690 -1.59 -31.60 -2.65
N ALA A 691 -2.09 -30.41 -2.98
CA ALA A 691 -2.92 -30.19 -4.16
C ALA A 691 -2.08 -30.36 -5.43
N THR A 692 -2.20 -31.51 -6.08
CA THR A 692 -1.71 -31.72 -7.44
C THR A 692 -2.92 -31.87 -8.36
N VAL A 693 -3.00 -31.02 -9.37
CA VAL A 693 -3.92 -31.17 -10.51
C VAL A 693 -3.09 -30.95 -11.78
N PRO A 694 -3.26 -31.80 -12.81
CA PRO A 694 -2.42 -31.82 -14.01
C PRO A 694 -2.60 -30.61 -14.93
N VAL A 695 -1.58 -30.38 -15.76
CA VAL A 695 -1.49 -29.29 -16.74
C VAL A 695 -1.96 -29.79 -18.11
N ARG A 696 -3.03 -29.19 -18.66
CA ARG A 696 -3.21 -28.90 -20.11
C ARG A 696 -4.56 -28.24 -20.39
N ALA A 697 -4.64 -26.91 -20.52
CA ALA A 697 -5.84 -26.27 -21.09
C ALA A 697 -5.86 -26.39 -22.63
N THR A 698 -7.03 -26.71 -23.22
CA THR A 698 -7.30 -26.59 -24.67
C THR A 698 -8.54 -25.75 -24.85
N THR A 699 -8.47 -24.66 -25.63
CA THR A 699 -9.65 -23.84 -25.91
C THR A 699 -10.76 -24.67 -26.59
N THR A 700 -11.99 -24.57 -26.12
CA THR A 700 -13.15 -25.11 -26.85
C THR A 700 -13.35 -24.24 -28.09
N SER A 701 -12.86 -24.67 -29.26
CA SER A 701 -13.36 -24.12 -30.51
C SER A 701 -14.65 -24.85 -30.85
N PHE A 702 -15.79 -24.16 -30.94
CA PHE A 702 -16.93 -24.69 -31.68
C PHE A 702 -16.48 -24.90 -33.12
N ARG A 703 -16.19 -26.15 -33.50
CA ARG A 703 -16.09 -26.49 -34.92
C ARG A 703 -17.52 -26.51 -35.46
N SER A 704 -17.77 -25.78 -36.54
CA SER A 704 -19.06 -25.87 -37.26
C SER A 704 -19.27 -27.33 -37.68
N VAL A 705 -20.34 -27.93 -37.19
CA VAL A 705 -20.82 -29.24 -37.63
C VAL A 705 -22.18 -29.00 -38.26
N ASP A 706 -22.36 -29.40 -39.51
CA ASP A 706 -23.68 -29.39 -40.15
C ASP A 706 -24.56 -30.42 -39.44
N CYS A 707 -25.56 -29.94 -38.71
CA CYS A 707 -26.52 -30.78 -38.01
C CYS A 707 -27.78 -30.90 -38.87
N THR A 708 -28.20 -32.11 -39.18
CA THR A 708 -29.53 -32.36 -39.75
C THR A 708 -30.56 -32.10 -38.66
N THR A 709 -31.20 -30.94 -38.68
CA THR A 709 -32.41 -30.68 -37.90
C THR A 709 -33.51 -31.58 -38.44
N SER A 710 -34.36 -32.15 -37.58
CA SER A 710 -35.51 -32.98 -37.98
C SER A 710 -36.62 -32.19 -38.71
N LEU A 711 -36.30 -30.99 -39.19
CA LEU A 711 -37.09 -30.14 -40.05
C LEU A 711 -36.17 -29.68 -41.20
N GLY A 712 -36.17 -30.47 -42.28
CA GLY A 712 -35.82 -30.07 -43.65
C GLY A 712 -34.41 -29.58 -43.89
#